data_AF-A0A1W1C9M9-F1
#
_entry.id   AF-A0A1W1C9M9-F1
#
_cell.length_a   1.000
_cell.length_b   1.000
_cell.length_c   1.000
_cell.angle_alpha   90.00
_cell.angle_beta   90.00
_cell.angle_gamma   90.00
#
_symmetry.space_group_name_H-M   'P 1'
#
loop_
_entity.id
_entity.type
_entity.pdbx_description
1 polymer ?
#
loop_
_entity_poly.entity_id
_entity_poly.type
_entity_poly.pdbx_seq_one_letter_code
_entity_poly.pdbx_strand_id
1 'polypeptide(L)'
;MIKKSDKRLALKTAISPTILYLSISGLILFMIHPFLHYVNRDVIIAVSVVGVWRYTYQIINYIRAIIYRVHKYPILKKDITLLNREEAYPEHIYFLIPSYKEEPWVSIESFQSIFSDMNNIPSKATLLVSVGSAEEEAIIRTIYESHPSNQKINIIFQLQSKGKRYAMGHGLRAIARDYHDRGHYEKNSVVIFMDGDSYLEPGTLEKCLPVFKVRDRVGALTTNEISFINTKSSWYKDWFSLKFGQRHILFQSHSLSDKVMTLTGRFSIFRLEICMEENFIRQVEDDIITSPTTGRFRFLMGDDKSSWYYLFKNGWDMLYIPDATVYTLESRDGNFLDLSVSLPFRWYGNTLRNNERASRVKNVPPFIKYVIRDQVFNMWTSLVGISAALILAIFVHPIYLPMYISWVLFVKVIQQNIIAAMGYPVTVNTIPLMLYSQWAGSFVKIYAYFHLNKQTYNKSGSTQKLKNYGRIDHPWFEYFGVFRMLTALLAFYLALFVFSSATTLPDLKFFKKMEEKSTILYVDKSNKKMAQHINDLIKAADDNVTIMLPKGNVYIESPIYITRSNIKLVGNKTTIVYSLGSNEEAAIYIKGSLGKKIKKSHLKADRYYLMDEPNSEEFLRDLGSTVWNKRYPYIRTDIKYRDNKIKTKFSKNIRYREINTISNVTIKDFTIRGDIKTDEYSNVYKNLNKNRRASSIKIKYAANIKIEDINIFDSYSHALDLDTVYGVKVRRFYADGSLNKGKGGNGYFKVSRTFHSSFEGITLSNLRHLAIQWSSAYNVFNGINLFNTDLNFHGGGTHHNVVKNITFDVDKKDHKWGEIYQTPHDAKWAPPDYKTNIVEDIFR
;
A
#
# COMPACT_ATOMS: atom_id res chain seq x y z
N MET A 1 -4.14 33.28 40.69
CA MET A 1 -2.80 32.66 40.52
C MET A 1 -2.34 32.49 39.06
N ILE A 2 -3.06 33.02 38.06
CA ILE A 2 -2.75 32.77 36.64
C ILE A 2 -2.25 34.08 36.00
N LYS A 3 -0.93 34.20 35.78
CA LYS A 3 -0.34 35.37 35.08
C LYS A 3 -0.56 35.24 33.57
N LYS A 4 -1.05 36.32 32.96
CA LYS A 4 -1.24 36.47 31.52
C LYS A 4 0.07 36.18 30.76
N SER A 5 0.02 35.33 29.75
CA SER A 5 1.17 35.06 28.87
C SER A 5 1.48 36.33 28.06
N ASP A 6 2.47 37.10 28.49
CA ASP A 6 2.99 38.24 27.73
C ASP A 6 3.84 37.74 26.55
N LYS A 7 3.55 38.22 25.33
CA LYS A 7 4.32 37.88 24.13
C LYS A 7 5.81 38.20 24.28
N ARG A 8 6.15 39.30 24.97
CA ARG A 8 7.55 39.66 25.23
C ARG A 8 8.22 38.63 26.13
N LEU A 9 7.49 38.09 27.10
CA LEU A 9 7.97 37.01 27.96
C LEU A 9 8.16 35.73 27.17
N ALA A 10 7.20 35.34 26.32
CA ALA A 10 7.31 34.16 25.46
C ALA A 10 8.54 34.22 24.52
N LEU A 11 8.79 35.36 23.88
CA LEU A 11 10.00 35.55 23.05
C LEU A 11 11.30 35.42 23.84
N LYS A 12 11.36 35.97 25.07
CA LYS A 12 12.54 35.80 25.94
C LYS A 12 12.81 34.34 26.26
N THR A 13 11.77 33.52 26.45
CA THR A 13 11.95 32.08 26.72
C THR A 13 12.59 31.31 25.55
N ALA A 14 12.52 31.83 24.32
CA ALA A 14 13.10 31.17 23.14
C ALA A 14 14.61 31.34 23.00
N ILE A 15 15.23 32.31 23.69
CA ILE A 15 16.66 32.64 23.53
C ILE A 15 17.54 31.44 23.91
N SER A 16 17.37 30.93 25.14
CA SER A 16 18.16 29.81 25.66
C SER A 16 18.08 28.54 24.81
N PRO A 17 16.88 27.99 24.49
CA PRO A 17 16.80 26.80 23.63
C PRO A 17 17.29 27.07 22.20
N THR A 18 17.14 28.29 21.67
CA THR A 18 17.66 28.64 20.34
C THR A 18 19.18 28.57 20.30
N ILE A 19 19.87 29.21 21.25
CA ILE A 19 21.34 29.18 21.33
C ILE A 19 21.82 27.74 21.51
N LEU A 20 21.22 26.98 22.44
CA LEU A 20 21.62 25.60 22.70
C LEU A 20 21.53 24.72 21.44
N TYR A 21 20.37 24.69 20.79
CA TYR A 21 20.15 23.77 19.66
C TYR A 21 20.81 24.22 18.36
N LEU A 22 20.99 25.53 18.13
CA LEU A 22 21.80 26.01 17.01
C LEU A 22 23.29 25.70 17.22
N SER A 23 23.81 25.85 18.45
CA SER A 23 25.19 25.46 18.77
C SER A 23 25.41 23.96 18.57
N ILE A 24 24.48 23.11 19.01
CA ILE A 24 24.56 21.65 18.76
C ILE A 24 24.49 21.36 17.26
N SER A 25 23.55 21.96 16.53
CA SER A 25 23.42 21.78 15.07
C SER A 25 24.69 22.23 14.33
N GLY A 26 25.25 23.38 14.70
CA GLY A 26 26.49 23.93 14.15
C GLY A 26 27.71 23.05 14.46
N LEU A 27 27.83 22.55 15.70
CA LEU A 27 28.89 21.63 16.09
C LEU A 27 28.82 20.33 15.28
N ILE A 28 27.62 19.76 15.09
CA ILE A 28 27.45 18.58 14.25
C ILE A 28 27.87 18.87 12.81
N LEU A 29 27.47 20.02 12.23
CA LEU A 29 27.88 20.42 10.87
C LEU A 29 29.40 20.55 10.75
N PHE A 30 30.05 21.17 11.74
CA PHE A 30 31.51 21.29 11.80
C PHE A 30 32.19 19.91 11.85
N MET A 31 31.68 19.00 12.68
CA MET A 31 32.21 17.64 12.79
C MET A 31 32.05 16.81 11.52
N ILE A 32 30.94 16.97 10.79
CA ILE A 32 30.70 16.21 9.55
C ILE A 32 31.30 16.85 8.29
N HIS A 33 31.71 18.13 8.35
CA HIS A 33 32.25 18.87 7.20
C HIS A 33 33.33 18.11 6.42
N PRO A 34 34.34 17.46 7.07
CA PRO A 34 35.36 16.69 6.35
C PRO A 34 34.80 15.49 5.57
N PHE A 35 33.63 14.99 5.96
CA PHE A 35 33.02 13.78 5.43
C PHE A 35 31.91 14.05 4.38
N LEU A 36 31.59 15.32 4.10
CA LEU A 36 30.48 15.66 3.18
C LEU A 36 30.67 15.12 1.75
N HIS A 37 31.90 14.81 1.35
CA HIS A 37 32.19 14.18 0.05
C HIS A 37 31.62 12.76 -0.10
N TYR A 38 31.27 12.09 1.00
CA TYR A 38 30.56 10.79 0.98
C TYR A 38 29.06 10.90 0.68
N VAL A 39 28.51 12.12 0.61
CA VAL A 39 27.08 12.33 0.40
C VAL A 39 26.76 12.28 -1.09
N ASN A 40 25.87 11.35 -1.47
CA ASN A 40 25.43 11.18 -2.85
C ASN A 40 24.32 12.20 -3.18
N ARG A 41 24.49 12.93 -4.29
CA ARG A 41 23.53 13.94 -4.75
C ARG A 41 22.15 13.36 -5.07
N ASP A 42 22.08 12.17 -5.66
CA ASP A 42 20.82 11.54 -6.06
C ASP A 42 19.97 11.17 -4.82
N VAL A 43 20.65 10.73 -3.76
CA VAL A 43 20.04 10.41 -2.47
C VAL A 43 19.45 11.66 -1.81
N ILE A 44 20.16 12.80 -1.85
CA ILE A 44 19.65 14.08 -1.33
C ILE A 44 18.39 14.49 -2.10
N ILE A 45 18.42 14.45 -3.43
CA ILE A 45 17.30 14.90 -4.28
C ILE A 45 16.04 14.09 -3.98
N ALA A 46 16.15 12.77 -3.89
CA ALA A 46 15.00 11.91 -3.60
C ALA A 46 14.33 12.29 -2.27
N VAL A 47 15.07 12.29 -1.16
CA VAL A 47 14.53 12.59 0.18
C VAL A 47 14.03 14.04 0.28
N SER A 48 14.61 14.97 -0.49
CA SER A 48 14.24 16.39 -0.49
C SER A 48 12.85 16.66 -1.04
N VAL A 49 12.29 15.84 -1.94
CA VAL A 49 10.94 16.07 -2.49
C VAL A 49 9.87 16.06 -1.38
N VAL A 50 9.92 15.06 -0.50
CA VAL A 50 8.99 14.98 0.65
C VAL A 50 9.24 16.11 1.64
N GLY A 51 10.52 16.42 1.89
CA GLY A 51 10.92 17.55 2.74
C GLY A 51 10.33 18.87 2.27
N VAL A 52 10.58 19.24 1.00
CA VAL A 52 10.05 20.45 0.36
C VAL A 52 8.54 20.50 0.51
N TRP A 53 7.82 19.43 0.17
CA TRP A 53 6.37 19.39 0.32
C TRP A 53 5.90 19.66 1.77
N ARG A 54 6.52 19.01 2.76
CA ARG A 54 6.17 19.22 4.18
C ARG A 54 6.48 20.63 4.66
N TYR A 55 7.62 21.18 4.27
CA TYR A 55 8.01 22.54 4.66
C TYR A 55 7.15 23.58 3.96
N THR A 56 6.81 23.41 2.69
CA THR A 56 5.84 24.25 1.98
C THR A 56 4.49 24.25 2.69
N TYR A 57 3.97 23.08 3.06
CA TYR A 57 2.70 23.00 3.78
C TYR A 57 2.75 23.70 5.15
N GLN A 58 3.86 23.56 5.85
CA GLN A 58 4.07 24.24 7.13
C GLN A 58 4.16 25.76 6.97
N ILE A 59 4.93 26.25 6.00
CA ILE A 59 5.06 27.68 5.68
C ILE A 59 3.69 28.26 5.31
N ILE A 60 2.90 27.55 4.49
CA ILE A 60 1.52 27.96 4.15
C ILE A 60 0.70 28.15 5.42
N ASN A 61 0.76 27.22 6.38
CA ASN A 61 0.03 27.36 7.65
C ASN A 61 0.51 28.56 8.47
N TYR A 62 1.80 28.83 8.52
CA TYR A 62 2.35 29.98 9.22
C TYR A 62 1.92 31.30 8.59
N ILE A 63 2.02 31.44 7.27
CA ILE A 63 1.58 32.62 6.54
C ILE A 63 0.09 32.86 6.77
N ARG A 64 -0.73 31.82 6.63
CA ARG A 64 -2.18 31.92 6.84
C ARG A 64 -2.55 32.30 8.28
N ALA A 65 -1.84 31.75 9.27
CA ALA A 65 -2.04 32.12 10.66
C ALA A 65 -1.70 33.61 10.90
N ILE A 66 -0.61 34.11 10.30
CA ILE A 66 -0.22 35.53 10.37
C ILE A 66 -1.29 36.41 9.70
N ILE A 67 -1.75 36.06 8.49
CA ILE A 67 -2.80 36.82 7.78
C ILE A 67 -4.07 36.87 8.62
N TYR A 68 -4.50 35.74 9.20
CA TYR A 68 -5.67 35.73 10.07
C TYR A 68 -5.49 36.67 11.26
N ARG A 69 -4.34 36.59 11.93
CA ARG A 69 -4.03 37.35 13.14
C ARG A 69 -3.93 38.86 12.91
N VAL A 70 -3.28 39.25 11.81
CA VAL A 70 -2.92 40.66 11.53
C VAL A 70 -4.00 41.36 10.71
N HIS A 71 -4.78 40.62 9.92
CA HIS A 71 -5.74 41.20 8.99
C HIS A 71 -7.19 40.77 9.26
N LYS A 72 -7.52 39.48 9.08
CA LYS A 72 -8.93 39.04 9.12
C LYS A 72 -9.58 39.20 10.50
N TYR A 73 -8.86 38.85 11.57
CA TYR A 73 -9.38 38.92 12.92
C TYR A 73 -9.50 40.36 13.45
N PRO A 74 -8.52 41.27 13.23
CA PRO A 74 -8.69 42.68 13.57
C PRO A 74 -9.86 43.36 12.85
N ILE A 75 -10.15 43.02 11.60
CA ILE A 75 -11.35 43.51 10.89
C ILE A 75 -12.61 43.05 11.60
N LEU A 76 -12.71 41.76 11.97
CA LEU A 76 -13.84 41.24 12.75
C LEU A 76 -14.02 42.00 14.08
N LYS A 77 -12.91 42.29 14.79
CA LYS A 77 -12.98 43.10 16.01
C LYS A 77 -13.48 44.51 15.75
N LYS A 78 -13.03 45.15 14.67
CA LYS A 78 -13.49 46.49 14.29
C LYS A 78 -15.01 46.48 14.02
N ASP A 79 -15.51 45.49 13.30
CA ASP A 79 -16.95 45.35 13.05
C ASP A 79 -17.74 45.22 14.37
N ILE A 80 -17.21 44.47 15.34
CA ILE A 80 -17.83 44.31 16.67
C ILE A 80 -17.85 45.65 17.42
N THR A 81 -16.77 46.43 17.36
CA THR A 81 -16.71 47.74 18.05
C THR A 81 -17.67 48.79 17.49
N LEU A 82 -18.24 48.56 16.30
CA LEU A 82 -19.26 49.44 15.72
C LEU A 82 -20.67 49.13 16.22
N LEU A 83 -20.88 48.02 16.93
CA LEU A 83 -22.17 47.69 17.52
C LEU A 83 -22.42 48.49 18.81
N ASN A 84 -23.66 48.90 19.00
CA ASN A 84 -24.12 49.40 20.30
C ASN A 84 -24.07 48.25 21.32
N ARG A 85 -23.79 48.58 22.60
CA ARG A 85 -23.60 47.57 23.65
C ARG A 85 -24.80 46.64 23.78
N GLU A 86 -26.02 47.18 23.80
CA GLU A 86 -27.25 46.36 23.92
C GLU A 86 -27.50 45.48 22.69
N GLU A 87 -27.12 45.93 21.49
CA GLU A 87 -27.29 45.16 20.25
C GLU A 87 -26.23 44.07 20.05
N ALA A 88 -25.10 44.17 20.75
CA ALA A 88 -23.96 43.28 20.61
C ALA A 88 -24.16 41.92 21.27
N TYR A 89 -25.09 41.81 22.21
CA TYR A 89 -25.30 40.59 22.98
C TYR A 89 -26.70 40.03 22.78
N PRO A 90 -26.87 38.70 22.79
CA PRO A 90 -28.19 38.12 22.90
C PRO A 90 -28.79 38.41 24.29
N GLU A 91 -30.11 38.51 24.36
CA GLU A 91 -30.84 38.67 25.62
C GLU A 91 -30.61 37.48 26.54
N HIS A 92 -30.64 36.25 26.00
CA HIS A 92 -30.50 35.03 26.77
C HIS A 92 -29.53 34.03 26.13
N ILE A 93 -28.69 33.41 26.96
CA ILE A 93 -27.74 32.36 26.55
C ILE A 93 -27.88 31.10 27.39
N TYR A 94 -27.44 29.97 26.84
CA TYR A 94 -27.43 28.70 27.54
C TYR A 94 -26.01 28.19 27.73
N PHE A 95 -25.76 27.53 28.84
CA PHE A 95 -24.57 26.72 29.05
C PHE A 95 -24.98 25.26 29.21
N LEU A 96 -24.26 24.38 28.51
CA LEU A 96 -24.35 22.94 28.67
C LEU A 96 -23.03 22.43 29.24
N ILE A 97 -23.03 22.11 30.54
CA ILE A 97 -21.81 21.82 31.31
C ILE A 97 -21.83 20.38 31.81
N PRO A 98 -21.28 19.41 31.05
CA PRO A 98 -21.00 18.09 31.57
C PRO A 98 -19.83 18.13 32.57
N SER A 99 -20.12 17.84 33.84
CA SER A 99 -19.14 17.69 34.92
C SER A 99 -19.22 16.27 35.48
N TYR A 100 -18.09 15.62 35.72
CA TYR A 100 -18.11 14.26 36.25
C TYR A 100 -17.02 14.06 37.29
N LYS A 101 -17.41 14.22 38.56
CA LYS A 101 -16.56 13.96 39.72
C LYS A 101 -15.26 14.75 39.64
N GLU A 102 -15.37 16.06 39.36
CA GLU A 102 -14.21 16.95 39.42
C GLU A 102 -13.80 17.19 40.88
N GLU A 103 -12.54 17.56 41.08
CA GLU A 103 -12.07 17.93 42.42
C GLU A 103 -12.75 19.23 42.87
N PRO A 104 -13.04 19.42 44.18
CA PRO A 104 -13.77 20.57 44.68
C PRO A 104 -13.22 21.92 44.21
N TRP A 105 -11.89 22.11 44.25
CA TRP A 105 -11.26 23.35 43.82
C TRP A 105 -11.41 23.62 42.31
N VAL A 106 -11.47 22.57 41.49
CA VAL A 106 -11.70 22.68 40.04
C VAL A 106 -13.12 23.20 39.80
N SER A 107 -14.11 22.58 40.42
CA SER A 107 -15.51 23.05 40.32
C SER A 107 -15.67 24.48 40.85
N ILE A 108 -15.00 24.82 41.96
CA ILE A 108 -15.00 26.19 42.49
C ILE A 108 -14.50 27.20 41.46
N GLU A 109 -13.29 27.03 40.96
CA GLU A 109 -12.67 27.98 40.04
C GLU A 109 -13.41 28.05 38.69
N SER A 110 -13.83 26.91 38.14
CA SER A 110 -14.57 26.85 36.87
C SER A 110 -15.88 27.64 36.95
N PHE A 111 -16.72 27.38 37.95
CA PHE A 111 -18.02 28.05 38.07
C PHE A 111 -17.91 29.51 38.51
N GLN A 112 -16.98 29.85 39.41
CA GLN A 112 -16.69 31.24 39.75
C GLN A 112 -16.28 32.05 38.51
N SER A 113 -15.49 31.46 37.60
CA SER A 113 -15.09 32.14 36.36
C SER A 113 -16.27 32.44 35.44
N ILE A 114 -17.25 31.53 35.34
CA ILE A 114 -18.48 31.73 34.55
C ILE A 114 -19.29 32.87 35.16
N PHE A 115 -19.54 32.83 36.47
CA PHE A 115 -20.35 33.85 37.14
C PHE A 115 -19.70 35.23 37.06
N SER A 116 -18.38 35.29 37.24
CA SER A 116 -17.61 36.53 37.11
C SER A 116 -17.68 37.09 35.69
N ASP A 117 -17.58 36.24 34.66
CA ASP A 117 -17.63 36.72 33.26
C ASP A 117 -19.04 37.14 32.83
N MET A 118 -20.08 36.50 33.37
CA MET A 118 -21.48 36.89 33.17
C MET A 118 -21.80 38.30 33.70
N ASN A 119 -21.10 38.79 34.72
CA ASN A 119 -21.28 40.16 35.21
C ASN A 119 -20.89 41.22 34.17
N ASN A 120 -19.99 40.90 33.24
CA ASN A 120 -19.48 41.85 32.26
C ASN A 120 -20.41 42.07 31.07
N ILE A 121 -21.42 41.21 30.91
CA ILE A 121 -22.37 41.25 29.79
C ILE A 121 -23.82 41.50 30.26
N PRO A 122 -24.68 42.06 29.40
CA PRO A 122 -26.09 42.31 29.74
C PRO A 122 -26.94 41.03 29.70
N SER A 123 -26.50 39.97 29.01
CA SER A 123 -27.26 38.73 28.82
C SER A 123 -27.64 38.04 30.14
N LYS A 124 -28.82 37.43 30.15
CA LYS A 124 -29.23 36.42 31.14
C LYS A 124 -28.73 35.05 30.69
N ALA A 125 -28.56 34.12 31.64
CA ALA A 125 -28.10 32.77 31.31
C ALA A 125 -28.90 31.66 31.99
N THR A 126 -28.97 30.50 31.34
CA THR A 126 -29.38 29.24 31.96
C THR A 126 -28.27 28.22 31.86
N LEU A 127 -27.78 27.76 33.01
CA LEU A 127 -26.71 26.77 33.12
C LEU A 127 -27.34 25.41 33.38
N LEU A 128 -27.29 24.54 32.38
CA LEU A 128 -27.62 23.14 32.56
C LEU A 128 -26.37 22.34 32.89
N VAL A 129 -26.24 21.98 34.15
CA VAL A 129 -25.06 21.33 34.72
C VAL A 129 -25.35 19.86 34.92
N SER A 130 -24.71 19.02 34.12
CA SER A 130 -24.82 17.57 34.25
C SER A 130 -23.74 17.04 35.19
N VAL A 131 -24.05 16.87 36.48
CA VAL A 131 -23.11 16.45 37.54
C VAL A 131 -23.05 14.93 37.72
N GLY A 132 -21.88 14.43 38.14
CA GLY A 132 -21.63 13.00 38.37
C GLY A 132 -22.00 12.52 39.78
N SER A 133 -22.22 13.43 40.73
CA SER A 133 -22.58 13.10 42.10
C SER A 133 -23.30 14.26 42.80
N ALA A 134 -24.00 13.96 43.91
CA ALA A 134 -24.73 14.96 44.69
C ALA A 134 -23.78 15.89 45.47
N GLU A 135 -22.59 15.42 45.83
CA GLU A 135 -21.58 16.23 46.52
C GLU A 135 -21.05 17.35 45.61
N GLU A 136 -20.80 17.05 44.34
CA GLU A 136 -20.38 18.03 43.34
C GLU A 136 -21.49 19.08 43.09
N GLU A 137 -22.75 18.64 43.02
CA GLU A 137 -23.91 19.54 42.95
C GLU A 137 -23.96 20.50 44.15
N ALA A 138 -23.82 19.98 45.37
CA ALA A 138 -23.88 20.80 46.58
C ALA A 138 -22.79 21.90 46.59
N ILE A 139 -21.57 21.56 46.15
CA ILE A 139 -20.46 22.52 46.00
C ILE A 139 -20.83 23.62 45.01
N ILE A 140 -21.29 23.26 43.81
CA ILE A 140 -21.67 24.21 42.76
C ILE A 140 -22.82 25.11 43.22
N ARG A 141 -23.82 24.54 43.88
CA ARG A 141 -24.97 25.26 44.44
C ARG A 141 -24.54 26.30 45.46
N THR A 142 -23.60 25.95 46.35
CA THR A 142 -23.08 26.87 47.37
C THR A 142 -22.38 28.08 46.75
N ILE A 143 -21.59 27.86 45.69
CA ILE A 143 -20.91 28.93 44.96
C ILE A 143 -21.95 29.81 44.23
N TYR A 144 -22.96 29.20 43.61
CA TYR A 144 -24.02 29.92 42.93
C TYR A 144 -24.81 30.82 43.90
N GLU A 145 -25.24 30.29 45.03
CA GLU A 145 -26.03 31.05 46.02
C GLU A 145 -25.23 32.20 46.64
N SER A 146 -23.91 32.05 46.78
CA SER A 146 -23.03 33.08 47.33
C SER A 146 -22.54 34.12 46.31
N HIS A 147 -22.72 33.90 45.00
CA HIS A 147 -22.23 34.82 43.97
C HIS A 147 -23.29 35.87 43.59
N PRO A 148 -22.95 37.18 43.52
CA PRO A 148 -23.90 38.25 43.18
C PRO A 148 -24.62 38.09 41.83
N SER A 149 -24.02 37.31 40.92
CA SER A 149 -24.53 37.06 39.56
C SER A 149 -25.72 36.10 39.51
N ASN A 150 -26.10 35.48 40.64
CA ASN A 150 -27.24 34.58 40.71
C ASN A 150 -28.56 35.22 40.24
N GLN A 151 -28.68 36.54 40.30
CA GLN A 151 -29.84 37.28 39.79
C GLN A 151 -30.01 37.21 38.26
N LYS A 152 -28.91 37.00 37.51
CA LYS A 152 -28.91 36.90 36.03
C LYS A 152 -28.90 35.46 35.53
N ILE A 153 -28.71 34.49 36.43
CA ILE A 153 -28.35 33.12 36.07
C ILE A 153 -29.37 32.17 36.68
N ASN A 154 -29.97 31.31 35.87
CA ASN A 154 -30.72 30.15 36.35
C ASN A 154 -29.84 28.90 36.26
N ILE A 155 -29.82 28.05 37.28
CA ILE A 155 -29.06 26.79 37.27
C ILE A 155 -29.98 25.58 37.34
N ILE A 156 -29.79 24.64 36.42
CA ILE A 156 -30.54 23.40 36.32
C ILE A 156 -29.55 22.25 36.46
N PHE A 157 -29.72 21.44 37.50
CA PHE A 157 -28.88 20.26 37.71
C PHE A 157 -29.50 19.02 37.06
N GLN A 158 -28.64 18.24 36.41
CA GLN A 158 -28.98 16.96 35.82
C GLN A 158 -28.01 15.90 36.35
N LEU A 159 -28.47 15.01 37.22
CA LEU A 159 -27.67 13.88 37.65
C LEU A 159 -27.44 12.92 36.47
N GLN A 160 -26.18 12.62 36.17
CA GLN A 160 -25.82 11.76 35.02
C GLN A 160 -25.04 10.52 35.44
N SER A 161 -25.51 9.35 34.99
CA SER A 161 -24.88 8.04 35.25
C SER A 161 -24.54 7.26 33.98
N LYS A 162 -25.08 7.66 32.82
CA LYS A 162 -24.95 6.94 31.54
C LYS A 162 -23.84 7.47 30.63
N GLY A 163 -23.08 8.48 31.08
CA GLY A 163 -21.93 9.06 30.38
C GLY A 163 -22.22 10.35 29.62
N LYS A 164 -21.13 11.07 29.28
CA LYS A 164 -21.14 12.45 28.76
C LYS A 164 -22.10 12.68 27.58
N ARG A 165 -22.11 11.81 26.57
CA ARG A 165 -22.95 11.99 25.36
C ARG A 165 -24.46 11.93 25.65
N TYR A 166 -24.90 11.00 26.51
CA TYR A 166 -26.29 10.95 26.94
C TYR A 166 -26.65 12.17 27.77
N ALA A 167 -25.75 12.58 28.67
CA ALA A 167 -25.95 13.76 29.49
C ALA A 167 -26.18 15.01 28.62
N MET A 168 -25.34 15.20 27.59
CA MET A 168 -25.50 16.28 26.61
C MET A 168 -26.78 16.15 25.78
N GLY A 169 -27.14 14.95 25.33
CA GLY A 169 -28.37 14.72 24.57
C GLY A 169 -29.65 15.04 25.34
N HIS A 170 -29.72 14.65 26.62
CA HIS A 170 -30.82 15.03 27.51
C HIS A 170 -30.83 16.53 27.79
N GLY A 171 -29.64 17.11 28.02
CA GLY A 171 -29.47 18.53 28.27
C GLY A 171 -29.91 19.41 27.11
N LEU A 172 -29.55 19.06 25.88
CA LEU A 172 -29.99 19.78 24.69
C LEU A 172 -31.50 19.72 24.50
N ARG A 173 -32.13 18.59 24.79
CA ARG A 173 -33.61 18.50 24.77
C ARG A 173 -34.26 19.32 25.86
N ALA A 174 -33.64 19.46 27.03
CA ALA A 174 -34.12 20.34 28.08
C ALA A 174 -34.00 21.82 27.68
N ILE A 175 -32.87 22.22 27.10
CA ILE A 175 -32.66 23.56 26.54
C ILE A 175 -33.69 23.85 25.43
N ALA A 176 -33.91 22.92 24.51
CA ALA A 176 -34.89 23.09 23.44
C ALA A 176 -36.32 23.28 23.96
N ARG A 177 -36.72 22.54 25.01
CA ARG A 177 -38.02 22.72 25.66
C ARG A 177 -38.12 24.09 26.35
N ASP A 178 -37.15 24.43 27.20
CA ASP A 178 -37.13 25.72 27.91
C ASP A 178 -37.18 26.91 26.93
N TYR A 179 -36.46 26.83 25.82
CA TYR A 179 -36.49 27.88 24.81
C TYR A 179 -37.85 27.98 24.09
N HIS A 180 -38.47 26.86 23.72
CA HIS A 180 -39.81 26.87 23.13
C HIS A 180 -40.87 27.38 24.11
N ASP A 181 -40.79 26.99 25.38
CA ASP A 181 -41.74 27.39 26.42
C ASP A 181 -41.69 28.91 26.69
N ARG A 182 -40.54 29.56 26.46
CA ARG A 182 -40.40 31.02 26.57
C ARG A 182 -41.13 31.80 25.49
N GLY A 183 -41.47 31.19 24.36
CA GLY A 183 -42.23 31.82 23.27
C GLY A 183 -41.54 32.97 22.53
N HIS A 184 -40.29 33.31 22.85
CA HIS A 184 -39.52 34.38 22.22
C HIS A 184 -38.33 33.82 21.45
N TYR A 185 -38.35 33.96 20.12
CA TYR A 185 -37.24 33.52 19.26
C TYR A 185 -36.21 34.64 19.08
N GLU A 186 -35.00 34.41 19.56
CA GLU A 186 -33.85 35.28 19.34
C GLU A 186 -32.81 34.60 18.43
N LYS A 187 -32.69 35.12 17.19
CA LYS A 187 -31.79 34.57 16.15
C LYS A 187 -30.32 34.41 16.58
N ASN A 188 -29.84 35.28 17.46
CA ASN A 188 -28.44 35.29 17.90
C ASN A 188 -28.21 34.64 19.27
N SER A 189 -29.24 34.03 19.85
CA SER A 189 -29.06 33.24 21.07
C SER A 189 -28.14 32.04 20.80
N VAL A 190 -27.43 31.61 21.84
CA VAL A 190 -26.36 30.60 21.73
C VAL A 190 -26.43 29.57 22.85
N VAL A 191 -25.84 28.40 22.58
CA VAL A 191 -25.48 27.42 23.60
C VAL A 191 -23.96 27.30 23.69
N ILE A 192 -23.45 27.43 24.90
CA ILE A 192 -22.03 27.31 25.23
C ILE A 192 -21.79 25.90 25.74
N PHE A 193 -20.97 25.14 25.03
CA PHE A 193 -20.52 23.81 25.43
C PHE A 193 -19.19 23.96 26.17
N MET A 194 -19.17 23.53 27.43
CA MET A 194 -18.02 23.75 28.30
C MET A 194 -17.82 22.56 29.24
N ASP A 195 -16.61 22.02 29.32
CA ASP A 195 -16.27 20.97 30.30
C ASP A 195 -16.19 21.59 31.71
N GLY A 196 -16.59 20.83 32.75
CA GLY A 196 -16.60 21.29 34.15
C GLY A 196 -15.23 21.66 34.75
N ASP A 197 -14.15 21.37 34.04
CA ASP A 197 -12.75 21.68 34.40
C ASP A 197 -12.16 22.85 33.61
N SER A 198 -13.02 23.71 33.05
CA SER A 198 -12.63 24.86 32.24
C SER A 198 -12.84 26.17 32.99
N TYR A 199 -11.85 27.04 32.94
CA TYR A 199 -11.85 28.37 33.55
C TYR A 199 -11.82 29.45 32.48
N LEU A 200 -12.75 30.40 32.52
CA LEU A 200 -12.83 31.51 31.56
C LEU A 200 -11.93 32.68 32.00
N GLU A 201 -11.03 33.13 31.14
CA GLU A 201 -10.33 34.40 31.40
C GLU A 201 -11.35 35.56 31.35
N PRO A 202 -11.23 36.59 32.21
CA PRO A 202 -12.14 37.73 32.17
C PRO A 202 -12.27 38.36 30.78
N GLY A 203 -13.51 38.67 30.39
CA GLY A 203 -13.91 39.18 29.08
C GLY A 203 -13.97 38.11 27.99
N THR A 204 -14.06 36.83 28.33
CA THR A 204 -14.15 35.75 27.32
C THR A 204 -15.47 35.83 26.56
N LEU A 205 -16.60 35.92 27.27
CA LEU A 205 -17.92 36.06 26.69
C LEU A 205 -18.07 37.38 25.92
N GLU A 206 -17.54 38.48 26.48
CA GLU A 206 -17.52 39.81 25.86
C GLU A 206 -16.88 39.79 24.45
N LYS A 207 -15.76 39.07 24.30
CA LYS A 207 -15.05 38.93 23.00
C LYS A 207 -15.75 37.99 22.02
N CYS A 208 -16.56 37.05 22.51
CA CYS A 208 -17.07 35.95 21.71
C CYS A 208 -18.52 36.15 21.24
N LEU A 209 -19.43 36.56 22.12
CA LEU A 209 -20.86 36.64 21.81
C LEU A 209 -21.19 37.58 20.64
N PRO A 210 -20.58 38.78 20.53
CA PRO A 210 -20.90 39.70 19.43
C PRO A 210 -20.57 39.18 18.04
N VAL A 211 -19.70 38.17 17.92
CA VAL A 211 -19.35 37.54 16.64
C VAL A 211 -20.60 37.02 15.91
N PHE A 212 -21.57 36.47 16.65
CA PHE A 212 -22.79 35.92 16.07
C PHE A 212 -23.71 37.01 15.50
N LYS A 213 -23.61 38.24 16.01
CA LYS A 213 -24.35 39.40 15.49
C LYS A 213 -23.73 39.93 14.18
N VAL A 214 -22.40 40.04 14.11
CA VAL A 214 -21.70 40.58 12.94
C VAL A 214 -21.47 39.56 11.82
N ARG A 215 -21.66 38.27 12.08
CA ARG A 215 -21.43 37.18 11.10
C ARG A 215 -22.55 36.13 11.16
N ASP A 216 -23.61 36.36 10.40
CA ASP A 216 -24.79 35.48 10.30
C ASP A 216 -24.46 34.02 9.97
N ARG A 217 -23.45 33.78 9.11
CA ARG A 217 -23.07 32.42 8.69
C ARG A 217 -22.26 31.63 9.72
N VAL A 218 -21.81 32.25 10.80
CA VAL A 218 -21.01 31.57 11.84
C VAL A 218 -21.95 30.71 12.68
N GLY A 219 -21.89 29.40 12.50
CA GLY A 219 -22.68 28.46 13.29
C GLY A 219 -22.05 28.15 14.65
N ALA A 220 -20.72 28.27 14.75
CA ALA A 220 -20.02 28.10 16.02
C ALA A 220 -18.65 28.80 16.05
N LEU A 221 -18.12 29.01 17.26
CA LEU A 221 -16.75 29.45 17.46
C LEU A 221 -16.09 28.71 18.63
N THR A 222 -14.76 28.77 18.68
CA THR A 222 -13.94 28.25 19.78
C THR A 222 -12.79 29.22 20.06
N THR A 223 -12.18 29.09 21.24
CA THR A 223 -11.27 30.08 21.81
C THR A 223 -9.86 29.54 21.95
N ASN A 224 -8.92 30.43 22.29
CA ASN A 224 -7.60 30.02 22.67
C ASN A 224 -7.62 29.19 23.95
N GLU A 225 -6.70 28.24 24.09
CA GLU A 225 -6.59 27.49 25.36
C GLU A 225 -5.16 27.39 25.85
N ILE A 226 -5.07 27.32 27.16
CA ILE A 226 -3.85 27.09 27.93
C ILE A 226 -4.20 26.07 29.02
N SER A 227 -3.29 25.16 29.35
CA SER A 227 -3.49 24.29 30.52
C SER A 227 -2.84 24.87 31.77
N PHE A 228 -3.61 24.90 32.85
CA PHE A 228 -3.07 24.89 34.19
C PHE A 228 -2.97 23.43 34.64
N ILE A 229 -1.74 22.91 34.74
CA ILE A 229 -1.48 21.53 35.17
C ILE A 229 -0.81 21.58 36.53
N ASN A 230 -1.48 21.03 37.52
CA ASN A 230 -0.91 20.88 38.86
C ASN A 230 -0.10 19.58 38.94
N THR A 231 1.07 19.56 38.29
CA THR A 231 1.98 18.38 38.25
C THR A 231 3.40 18.78 38.64
N LYS A 232 4.15 17.82 39.20
CA LYS A 232 5.59 17.96 39.41
C LYS A 232 6.41 17.69 38.13
N SER A 233 5.80 17.11 37.09
CA SER A 233 6.47 16.76 35.83
C SER A 233 6.58 17.95 34.88
N SER A 234 7.79 18.52 34.74
CA SER A 234 8.07 19.58 33.77
C SER A 234 7.83 19.13 32.32
N TRP A 235 8.11 17.87 32.00
CA TRP A 235 7.88 17.29 30.67
C TRP A 235 6.40 17.27 30.30
N TYR A 236 5.53 16.90 31.24
CA TYR A 236 4.08 16.85 31.00
C TYR A 236 3.51 18.25 30.78
N LYS A 237 3.94 19.22 31.60
CA LYS A 237 3.58 20.63 31.46
C LYS A 237 4.03 21.23 30.13
N ASP A 238 5.31 21.05 29.78
CA ASP A 238 5.87 21.58 28.54
C ASP A 238 5.24 20.94 27.30
N TRP A 239 4.89 19.65 27.37
CA TRP A 239 4.23 18.95 26.27
C TRP A 239 2.84 19.50 25.97
N PHE A 240 2.02 19.74 27.00
CA PHE A 240 0.72 20.38 26.82
C PHE A 240 0.83 21.81 26.29
N SER A 241 1.75 22.62 26.85
CA SER A 241 2.03 23.98 26.34
C SER A 241 2.37 23.97 24.85
N LEU A 242 3.27 23.06 24.44
CA LEU A 242 3.64 22.88 23.04
C LEU A 242 2.43 22.52 22.17
N LYS A 243 1.58 21.57 22.62
CA LYS A 243 0.39 21.15 21.86
C LYS A 243 -0.58 22.31 21.67
N PHE A 244 -0.80 23.14 22.68
CA PHE A 244 -1.64 24.32 22.57
C PHE A 244 -1.04 25.39 21.66
N GLY A 245 0.26 25.64 21.75
CA GLY A 245 0.95 26.59 20.85
C GLY A 245 0.88 26.18 19.39
N GLN A 246 1.09 24.89 19.08
CA GLN A 246 0.91 24.35 17.73
C GLN A 246 -0.54 24.49 17.26
N ARG A 247 -1.51 24.22 18.14
CA ARG A 247 -2.93 24.30 17.82
C ARG A 247 -3.39 25.74 17.58
N HIS A 248 -2.90 26.70 18.36
CA HIS A 248 -3.16 28.13 18.19
C HIS A 248 -2.80 28.62 16.79
N ILE A 249 -1.67 28.17 16.25
CA ILE A 249 -1.25 28.47 14.88
C ILE A 249 -2.21 27.83 13.87
N LEU A 250 -2.46 26.52 14.00
CA LEU A 250 -3.31 25.79 13.06
C LEU A 250 -4.74 26.33 13.05
N PHE A 251 -5.31 26.70 14.19
CA PHE A 251 -6.67 27.21 14.25
C PHE A 251 -6.81 28.59 13.60
N GLN A 252 -5.83 29.48 13.75
CA GLN A 252 -5.79 30.73 12.99
C GLN A 252 -5.67 30.47 11.48
N SER A 253 -4.78 29.56 11.07
CA SER A 253 -4.62 29.16 9.66
C SER A 253 -5.91 28.60 9.05
N HIS A 254 -6.62 27.75 9.78
CA HIS A 254 -7.90 27.18 9.32
C HIS A 254 -8.99 28.26 9.29
N SER A 255 -9.10 29.09 10.33
CA SER A 255 -10.14 30.13 10.46
C SER A 255 -10.06 31.21 9.37
N LEU A 256 -8.89 31.37 8.72
CA LEU A 256 -8.77 32.17 7.49
C LEU A 256 -9.70 31.68 6.37
N SER A 257 -10.05 30.39 6.35
CA SER A 257 -11.03 29.77 5.45
C SER A 257 -12.41 29.53 6.09
N ASP A 258 -12.74 30.26 7.17
CA ASP A 258 -14.04 30.22 7.86
C ASP A 258 -14.41 28.82 8.37
N LYS A 259 -13.39 28.05 8.72
CA LYS A 259 -13.51 26.71 9.29
C LYS A 259 -12.45 26.52 10.37
N VAL A 260 -12.77 25.73 11.37
CA VAL A 260 -11.78 25.09 12.25
C VAL A 260 -11.92 23.59 12.11
N MET A 261 -10.91 22.82 12.51
CA MET A 261 -10.92 21.34 12.39
C MET A 261 -11.40 20.64 13.67
N THR A 262 -11.79 21.42 14.66
CA THR A 262 -12.45 20.99 15.89
C THR A 262 -13.10 22.22 16.51
N LEU A 263 -14.22 22.01 17.16
CA LEU A 263 -14.72 22.91 18.20
C LEU A 263 -14.34 22.24 19.50
N THR A 264 -13.62 22.90 20.39
CA THR A 264 -13.02 22.19 21.52
C THR A 264 -14.08 21.91 22.59
N GLY A 265 -14.03 20.71 23.19
CA GLY A 265 -14.94 20.33 24.27
C GLY A 265 -14.79 21.19 25.54
N ARG A 266 -13.65 21.89 25.69
CA ARG A 266 -13.40 22.80 26.82
C ARG A 266 -14.25 24.04 26.76
N PHE A 267 -14.28 24.70 25.59
CA PHE A 267 -15.12 25.87 25.38
C PHE A 267 -15.40 26.10 23.90
N SER A 268 -16.66 25.97 23.53
CA SER A 268 -17.15 26.40 22.23
C SER A 268 -18.58 26.90 22.31
N ILE A 269 -18.89 27.89 21.49
CA ILE A 269 -20.20 28.54 21.45
C ILE A 269 -20.86 28.17 20.12
N PHE A 270 -22.11 27.75 20.17
CA PHE A 270 -22.92 27.33 19.02
C PHE A 270 -24.17 28.19 18.92
N ARG A 271 -24.63 28.49 17.71
CA ARG A 271 -25.97 29.09 17.53
C ARG A 271 -27.03 28.15 18.09
N LEU A 272 -27.94 28.70 18.88
CA LEU A 272 -29.00 27.93 19.54
C LEU A 272 -29.90 27.23 18.52
N GLU A 273 -30.24 27.90 17.42
CA GLU A 273 -31.06 27.31 16.33
C GLU A 273 -30.52 25.96 15.84
N ILE A 274 -29.19 25.82 15.78
CA ILE A 274 -28.54 24.58 15.32
C ILE A 274 -28.64 23.51 16.39
N CYS A 275 -28.48 23.89 17.66
CA CYS A 275 -28.44 22.97 18.79
C CYS A 275 -29.81 22.38 19.13
N MET A 276 -30.91 23.02 18.71
CA MET A 276 -32.28 22.55 18.95
C MET A 276 -32.77 21.55 17.91
N GLU A 277 -32.10 21.44 16.77
CA GLU A 277 -32.45 20.47 15.72
C GLU A 277 -32.28 19.04 16.24
N GLU A 278 -33.33 18.21 16.13
CA GLU A 278 -33.27 16.81 16.61
C GLU A 278 -32.14 16.03 15.93
N ASN A 279 -31.84 16.33 14.67
CA ASN A 279 -30.71 15.74 13.95
C ASN A 279 -29.36 16.10 14.58
N PHE A 280 -29.19 17.33 15.09
CA PHE A 280 -27.97 17.74 15.80
C PHE A 280 -27.88 17.03 17.15
N ILE A 281 -28.99 17.01 17.91
CA ILE A 281 -29.06 16.36 19.22
C ILE A 281 -28.71 14.87 19.09
N ARG A 282 -29.30 14.16 18.12
CA ARG A 282 -29.00 12.75 17.84
C ARG A 282 -27.55 12.53 17.42
N GLN A 283 -26.97 13.44 16.64
CA GLN A 283 -25.57 13.38 16.22
C GLN A 283 -24.60 13.52 17.41
N VAL A 284 -24.94 14.30 18.43
CA VAL A 284 -24.14 14.41 19.66
C VAL A 284 -24.36 13.20 20.57
N GLU A 285 -25.60 12.77 20.75
CA GLU A 285 -26.01 11.69 21.65
C GLU A 285 -25.54 10.30 21.17
N ASP A 286 -25.84 9.93 19.92
CA ASP A 286 -25.75 8.57 19.38
C ASP A 286 -25.03 8.51 18.02
N ASP A 287 -23.84 9.12 17.94
CA ASP A 287 -23.03 9.07 16.71
C ASP A 287 -22.51 7.65 16.43
N ILE A 288 -22.94 7.06 15.31
CA ILE A 288 -22.57 5.72 14.87
C ILE A 288 -21.82 5.78 13.56
N ILE A 289 -20.71 5.04 13.47
CA ILE A 289 -19.99 4.82 12.22
C ILE A 289 -20.05 3.34 11.84
N THR A 290 -20.25 3.11 10.55
CA THR A 290 -20.15 1.80 9.91
C THR A 290 -18.96 1.83 8.95
N SER A 291 -18.00 0.92 9.16
CA SER A 291 -16.86 0.73 8.29
C SER A 291 -16.77 -0.74 7.86
N PRO A 292 -16.48 -1.05 6.58
CA PRO A 292 -16.25 -2.42 6.14
C PRO A 292 -15.13 -3.12 6.92
N THR A 293 -14.19 -2.37 7.46
CA THR A 293 -12.97 -2.93 8.06
C THR A 293 -12.95 -2.96 9.58
N THR A 294 -13.78 -2.14 10.24
CA THR A 294 -13.85 -2.07 11.71
C THR A 294 -15.26 -2.33 12.24
N GLY A 295 -16.22 -2.65 11.37
CA GLY A 295 -17.60 -2.94 11.73
C GLY A 295 -18.43 -1.69 12.05
N ARG A 296 -19.58 -1.91 12.70
CA ARG A 296 -20.50 -0.85 13.16
C ARG A 296 -20.33 -0.58 14.64
N PHE A 297 -20.07 0.66 15.01
CA PHE A 297 -19.87 1.06 16.40
C PHE A 297 -20.35 2.47 16.71
N ARG A 298 -20.81 2.67 17.95
CA ARG A 298 -21.19 3.99 18.48
C ARG A 298 -19.99 4.64 19.16
N PHE A 299 -19.80 5.94 18.97
CA PHE A 299 -18.73 6.66 19.67
C PHE A 299 -19.00 6.71 21.17
N LEU A 300 -17.99 6.36 21.97
CA LEU A 300 -18.01 6.56 23.42
C LEU A 300 -17.69 8.03 23.77
N MET A 301 -16.75 8.63 23.06
CA MET A 301 -16.27 10.01 23.27
C MET A 301 -16.15 10.79 21.95
N GLY A 302 -15.78 12.07 22.01
CA GLY A 302 -15.58 12.91 20.82
C GLY A 302 -16.85 13.61 20.35
N ASP A 303 -17.68 14.01 21.31
CA ASP A 303 -18.85 14.89 21.12
C ASP A 303 -18.46 16.16 20.36
N ASP A 304 -17.32 16.76 20.73
CA ASP A 304 -16.66 17.88 20.09
C ASP A 304 -16.43 17.71 18.57
N LYS A 305 -16.07 16.49 18.14
CA LYS A 305 -15.93 16.14 16.72
C LYS A 305 -17.27 15.87 16.03
N SER A 306 -18.26 15.41 16.78
CA SER A 306 -19.58 15.07 16.24
C SER A 306 -20.36 16.34 15.93
N SER A 307 -20.34 17.31 16.85
CA SER A 307 -20.90 18.65 16.65
C SER A 307 -20.16 19.42 15.55
N TRP A 308 -18.82 19.35 15.52
CA TRP A 308 -18.02 19.89 14.42
C TRP A 308 -18.42 19.32 13.06
N TYR A 309 -18.55 17.99 12.95
CA TYR A 309 -18.89 17.36 11.67
C TYR A 309 -20.29 17.74 11.20
N TYR A 310 -21.26 17.90 12.11
CA TYR A 310 -22.59 18.38 11.76
C TYR A 310 -22.53 19.75 11.09
N LEU A 311 -21.87 20.71 11.72
CA LEU A 311 -21.70 22.07 11.17
C LEU A 311 -20.96 22.04 9.82
N PHE A 312 -19.88 21.25 9.76
CA PHE A 312 -19.07 21.08 8.56
C PHE A 312 -19.88 20.50 7.39
N LYS A 313 -20.67 19.46 7.62
CA LYS A 313 -21.55 18.83 6.62
C LYS A 313 -22.62 19.80 6.11
N ASN A 314 -23.18 20.62 7.01
CA ASN A 314 -24.24 21.58 6.70
C ASN A 314 -23.72 22.94 6.21
N GLY A 315 -22.41 23.10 6.01
CA GLY A 315 -21.84 24.29 5.37
C GLY A 315 -21.73 25.54 6.26
N TRP A 316 -21.87 25.39 7.58
CA TRP A 316 -21.74 26.48 8.54
C TRP A 316 -20.30 26.97 8.66
N ASP A 317 -20.13 28.26 8.93
CA ASP A 317 -18.82 28.84 9.25
C ASP A 317 -18.47 28.58 10.71
N MET A 318 -17.18 28.30 10.94
CA MET A 318 -16.67 28.01 12.28
C MET A 318 -15.39 28.81 12.50
N LEU A 319 -15.38 29.68 13.51
CA LEU A 319 -14.29 30.62 13.75
C LEU A 319 -13.47 30.30 14.99
N TYR A 320 -12.23 30.77 14.98
CA TYR A 320 -11.32 30.76 16.11
C TYR A 320 -11.10 32.17 16.65
N ILE A 321 -11.31 32.37 17.95
CA ILE A 321 -11.11 33.67 18.63
C ILE A 321 -9.77 33.63 19.39
N PRO A 322 -8.70 34.25 18.84
CA PRO A 322 -7.33 34.06 19.33
C PRO A 322 -6.97 34.85 20.59
N ASP A 323 -7.77 35.84 21.00
CA ASP A 323 -7.52 36.71 22.18
C ASP A 323 -8.49 36.49 23.35
N ALA A 324 -9.41 35.52 23.21
CA ALA A 324 -10.19 34.94 24.28
C ALA A 324 -9.51 33.64 24.72
N THR A 325 -9.17 33.51 26.00
CA THR A 325 -8.40 32.37 26.51
C THR A 325 -9.20 31.61 27.56
N VAL A 326 -9.24 30.29 27.42
CA VAL A 326 -9.81 29.39 28.42
C VAL A 326 -8.71 28.52 29.00
N TYR A 327 -8.69 28.43 30.33
CA TYR A 327 -7.74 27.59 31.05
C TYR A 327 -8.35 26.22 31.32
N THR A 328 -7.66 25.18 30.88
CA THR A 328 -7.93 23.79 31.26
C THR A 328 -7.31 23.53 32.63
N LEU A 329 -8.13 23.23 33.63
CA LEU A 329 -7.69 22.88 34.99
C LEU A 329 -7.44 21.37 35.05
N GLU A 330 -6.24 20.93 34.67
CA GLU A 330 -5.88 19.51 34.66
C GLU A 330 -5.29 19.10 36.02
N SER A 331 -6.03 18.28 36.77
CA SER A 331 -5.58 17.73 38.05
C SER A 331 -4.91 16.35 37.94
N ARG A 332 -4.84 15.76 36.74
CA ARG A 332 -4.16 14.46 36.55
C ARG A 332 -2.66 14.57 36.76
N ASP A 333 -2.17 13.90 37.80
CA ASP A 333 -0.75 13.61 37.97
C ASP A 333 -0.49 12.15 37.59
N GLY A 334 0.31 11.93 36.56
CA GLY A 334 0.59 10.58 36.05
C GLY A 334 1.87 10.53 35.23
N ASN A 335 2.31 9.32 34.89
CA ASN A 335 3.51 9.13 34.10
C ASN A 335 3.37 9.78 32.72
N PHE A 336 4.37 10.56 32.32
CA PHE A 336 4.37 11.29 31.05
C PHE A 336 4.16 10.36 29.85
N LEU A 337 4.83 9.19 29.80
CA LEU A 337 4.76 8.28 28.65
C LEU A 337 3.36 7.66 28.53
N ASP A 338 2.74 7.27 29.64
CA ASP A 338 1.39 6.68 29.63
C ASP A 338 0.34 7.70 29.16
N LEU A 339 0.42 8.93 29.68
CA LEU A 339 -0.51 10.00 29.32
C LEU A 339 -0.31 10.48 27.88
N SER A 340 0.94 10.61 27.45
CA SER A 340 1.28 11.06 26.09
C SER A 340 1.05 10.01 25.00
N VAL A 341 0.72 8.77 25.36
CA VAL A 341 0.22 7.73 24.44
C VAL A 341 -1.31 7.61 24.51
N SER A 342 -1.87 7.50 25.72
CA SER A 342 -3.31 7.27 25.92
C SER A 342 -4.19 8.43 25.47
N LEU A 343 -3.82 9.68 25.79
CA LEU A 343 -4.58 10.87 25.39
C LEU A 343 -4.56 11.05 23.86
N PRO A 344 -3.40 10.98 23.17
CA PRO A 344 -3.41 11.11 21.72
C PRO A 344 -4.06 9.94 21.00
N PHE A 345 -4.02 8.71 21.53
CA PHE A 345 -4.78 7.59 20.96
C PHE A 345 -6.28 7.93 20.87
N ARG A 346 -6.82 8.54 21.95
CA ARG A 346 -8.19 9.06 21.97
C ARG A 346 -8.39 10.21 20.98
N TRP A 347 -7.59 11.27 21.06
CA TRP A 347 -7.78 12.49 20.25
C TRP A 347 -7.60 12.24 18.75
N TYR A 348 -6.56 11.49 18.38
CA TYR A 348 -6.30 11.11 17.01
C TYR A 348 -7.34 10.15 16.49
N GLY A 349 -7.75 9.15 17.28
CA GLY A 349 -8.84 8.26 16.89
C GLY A 349 -10.13 9.02 16.59
N ASN A 350 -10.52 9.98 17.44
CA ASN A 350 -11.75 10.78 17.21
C ASN A 350 -11.66 11.64 15.94
N THR A 351 -10.48 12.16 15.63
CA THR A 351 -10.22 12.86 14.38
C THR A 351 -10.33 11.91 13.19
N LEU A 352 -9.61 10.78 13.21
CA LEU A 352 -9.54 9.84 12.09
C LEU A 352 -10.91 9.20 11.76
N ARG A 353 -11.74 8.91 12.76
CA ARG A 353 -13.11 8.43 12.55
C ARG A 353 -13.97 9.41 11.74
N ASN A 354 -13.72 10.71 11.92
CA ASN A 354 -14.43 11.76 11.21
C ASN A 354 -13.87 12.05 9.81
N ASN A 355 -12.59 11.77 9.57
CA ASN A 355 -11.93 12.12 8.31
C ASN A 355 -12.57 11.48 7.09
N GLU A 356 -12.99 10.21 7.19
CA GLU A 356 -13.63 9.51 6.07
C GLU A 356 -14.91 10.20 5.64
N ARG A 357 -15.83 10.46 6.59
CA ARG A 357 -17.10 11.13 6.31
C ARG A 357 -16.92 12.60 5.90
N ALA A 358 -15.97 13.31 6.52
CA ALA A 358 -15.65 14.69 6.17
C ALA A 358 -15.08 14.80 4.75
N SER A 359 -14.29 13.82 4.29
CA SER A 359 -13.71 13.80 2.94
C SER A 359 -14.75 13.70 1.81
N ARG A 360 -15.96 13.21 2.13
CA ARG A 360 -17.08 13.07 1.19
C ARG A 360 -17.90 14.34 1.02
N VAL A 361 -17.69 15.36 1.86
CA VAL A 361 -18.43 16.63 1.78
C VAL A 361 -17.93 17.43 0.59
N LYS A 362 -18.83 17.76 -0.34
CA LYS A 362 -18.47 18.41 -1.62
C LYS A 362 -18.13 19.90 -1.48
N ASN A 363 -18.94 20.65 -0.73
CA ASN A 363 -18.89 22.10 -0.65
C ASN A 363 -17.98 22.58 0.50
N VAL A 364 -16.67 22.37 0.34
CA VAL A 364 -15.65 22.70 1.36
C VAL A 364 -14.55 23.54 0.71
N PRO A 365 -14.02 24.59 1.39
CA PRO A 365 -12.88 25.36 0.90
C PRO A 365 -11.68 24.47 0.51
N PRO A 366 -10.99 24.73 -0.62
CA PRO A 366 -9.91 23.87 -1.11
C PRO A 366 -8.80 23.61 -0.07
N PHE A 367 -8.41 24.64 0.68
CA PHE A 367 -7.41 24.49 1.74
C PHE A 367 -7.86 23.51 2.83
N ILE A 368 -9.13 23.56 3.23
CA ILE A 368 -9.68 22.67 4.26
C ILE A 368 -9.81 21.24 3.75
N LYS A 369 -10.18 21.04 2.48
CA LYS A 369 -10.12 19.72 1.83
C LYS A 369 -8.70 19.14 1.88
N TYR A 370 -7.70 19.98 1.63
CA TYR A 370 -6.30 19.59 1.73
C TYR A 370 -5.91 19.21 3.17
N VAL A 371 -6.32 20.00 4.17
CA VAL A 371 -6.08 19.69 5.60
C VAL A 371 -6.67 18.34 6.01
N ILE A 372 -7.90 18.01 5.59
CA ILE A 372 -8.54 16.71 5.89
C ILE A 372 -7.71 15.55 5.32
N ARG A 373 -7.22 15.69 4.08
CA ARG A 373 -6.34 14.70 3.45
C ARG A 373 -5.00 14.60 4.19
N ASP A 374 -4.40 15.74 4.52
CA ASP A 374 -3.13 15.82 5.25
C ASP A 374 -3.18 15.09 6.58
N GLN A 375 -4.30 15.13 7.31
CA GLN A 375 -4.42 14.42 8.59
C GLN A 375 -4.18 12.91 8.47
N VAL A 376 -4.42 12.31 7.30
CA VAL A 376 -4.13 10.89 7.01
C VAL A 376 -2.70 10.72 6.49
N PHE A 377 -2.22 11.59 5.60
CA PHE A 377 -0.85 11.47 5.06
C PHE A 377 0.23 11.77 6.12
N ASN A 378 -0.03 12.73 7.00
CA ASN A 378 0.92 13.24 7.98
C ASN A 378 1.42 12.18 8.96
N MET A 379 0.61 11.16 9.28
CA MET A 379 1.05 10.06 10.16
C MET A 379 2.17 9.22 9.54
N TRP A 380 2.27 9.18 8.21
CA TRP A 380 3.34 8.49 7.50
C TRP A 380 4.50 9.42 7.18
N THR A 381 4.22 10.62 6.64
CA THR A 381 5.27 11.56 6.25
C THR A 381 6.12 12.05 7.42
N SER A 382 5.58 12.04 8.64
CA SER A 382 6.30 12.38 9.86
C SER A 382 7.43 11.40 10.22
N LEU A 383 7.35 10.16 9.73
CA LEU A 383 8.35 9.10 9.92
C LEU A 383 9.41 9.08 8.82
N VAL A 384 9.11 9.61 7.62
CA VAL A 384 9.99 9.58 6.44
C VAL A 384 11.39 10.09 6.76
N GLY A 385 11.52 11.23 7.44
CA GLY A 385 12.82 11.83 7.74
C GLY A 385 13.73 10.90 8.56
N ILE A 386 13.25 10.43 9.72
CA ILE A 386 14.05 9.55 10.60
C ILE A 386 14.28 8.18 9.97
N SER A 387 13.27 7.61 9.31
CA SER A 387 13.38 6.31 8.67
C SER A 387 14.36 6.35 7.49
N ALA A 388 14.30 7.37 6.64
CA ALA A 388 15.24 7.54 5.54
C ALA A 388 16.67 7.78 6.07
N ALA A 389 16.84 8.61 7.11
CA ALA A 389 18.15 8.84 7.70
C ALA A 389 18.77 7.56 8.27
N LEU A 390 17.98 6.72 8.95
CA LEU A 390 18.44 5.42 9.48
C LEU A 390 18.78 4.44 8.36
N ILE A 391 17.92 4.32 7.34
CA ILE A 391 18.18 3.46 6.18
C ILE A 391 19.47 3.89 5.49
N LEU A 392 19.63 5.19 5.20
CA LEU A 392 20.82 5.69 4.54
C LEU A 392 22.08 5.56 5.42
N ALA A 393 21.96 5.74 6.74
CA ALA A 393 23.08 5.56 7.65
C ALA A 393 23.59 4.11 7.70
N ILE A 394 22.67 3.13 7.67
CA ILE A 394 22.98 1.70 7.74
C ILE A 394 23.47 1.16 6.40
N PHE A 395 22.81 1.56 5.30
CA PHE A 395 23.00 0.93 3.98
C PHE A 395 23.85 1.76 3.00
N VAL A 396 24.06 3.06 3.25
CA VAL A 396 24.85 3.93 2.37
C VAL A 396 26.09 4.47 3.07
N HIS A 397 25.93 5.31 4.09
CA HIS A 397 27.06 5.84 4.87
C HIS A 397 26.60 6.44 6.22
N PRO A 398 27.28 6.20 7.35
CA PRO A 398 26.84 6.69 8.66
C PRO A 398 26.60 8.22 8.77
N ILE A 399 27.21 9.03 7.88
CA ILE A 399 27.08 10.49 7.85
C ILE A 399 25.64 11.01 7.69
N TYR A 400 24.74 10.24 7.08
CA TYR A 400 23.36 10.69 6.86
C TYR A 400 22.60 10.92 8.17
N LEU A 401 22.94 10.19 9.24
CA LEU A 401 22.30 10.35 10.55
C LEU A 401 22.65 11.69 11.23
N PRO A 402 23.93 12.06 11.46
CA PRO A 402 24.27 13.36 12.01
C PRO A 402 23.83 14.53 11.10
N MET A 403 23.87 14.36 9.77
CA MET A 403 23.34 15.36 8.84
C MET A 403 21.83 15.60 9.05
N TYR A 404 21.05 14.52 9.16
CA TYR A 404 19.62 14.60 9.47
C TYR A 404 19.35 15.23 10.83
N ILE A 405 20.10 14.84 11.87
CA ILE A 405 19.96 15.40 13.22
C ILE A 405 20.19 16.92 13.17
N SER A 406 21.27 17.37 12.55
CA SER A 406 21.56 18.80 12.44
C SER A 406 20.46 19.56 11.70
N TRP A 407 20.04 19.05 10.54
CA TRP A 407 18.95 19.65 9.76
C TRP A 407 17.64 19.75 10.55
N VAL A 408 17.26 18.67 11.24
CA VAL A 408 16.05 18.64 12.04
C VAL A 408 16.12 19.61 13.22
N LEU A 409 17.26 19.69 13.91
CA LEU A 409 17.44 20.67 14.99
C LEU A 409 17.28 22.10 14.46
N PHE A 410 17.92 22.43 13.34
CA PHE A 410 17.80 23.74 12.70
C PHE A 410 16.33 24.08 12.37
N VAL A 411 15.61 23.17 11.72
CA VAL A 411 14.19 23.37 11.39
C VAL A 411 13.34 23.52 12.66
N LYS A 412 13.59 22.71 13.70
CA LYS A 412 12.83 22.78 14.95
C LYS A 412 13.11 24.07 15.73
N VAL A 413 14.31 24.64 15.62
CA VAL A 413 14.62 25.98 16.14
C VAL A 413 13.74 27.03 15.47
N ILE A 414 13.57 26.99 14.14
CA ILE A 414 12.67 27.93 13.45
C ILE A 414 11.23 27.75 13.96
N GLN A 415 10.75 26.51 14.03
CA GLN A 415 9.39 26.20 14.46
C GLN A 415 9.10 26.65 15.91
N GLN A 416 10.01 26.42 16.87
CA GLN A 416 9.83 26.89 18.24
C GLN A 416 9.81 28.43 18.33
N ASN A 417 10.63 29.13 17.54
CA ASN A 417 10.66 30.58 17.55
C ASN A 417 9.35 31.18 17.02
N ILE A 418 8.73 30.53 16.03
CA ILE A 418 7.39 30.90 15.55
C ILE A 418 6.35 30.68 16.66
N ILE A 419 6.41 29.57 17.41
CA ILE A 419 5.52 29.31 18.55
C ILE A 419 5.69 30.41 19.62
N ALA A 420 6.93 30.78 19.94
CA ALA A 420 7.25 31.87 20.87
C ALA A 420 6.73 33.23 20.38
N ALA A 421 6.92 33.56 19.11
CA ALA A 421 6.39 34.77 18.48
C ALA A 421 4.84 34.79 18.47
N MET A 422 4.22 33.62 18.51
CA MET A 422 2.76 33.49 18.63
C MET A 422 2.25 33.67 20.07
N GLY A 423 3.14 33.79 21.07
CA GLY A 423 2.79 34.10 22.46
C GLY A 423 2.75 32.88 23.38
N TYR A 424 3.38 31.78 22.98
CA TYR A 424 3.50 30.55 23.78
C TYR A 424 4.93 30.37 24.26
N PRO A 425 5.16 30.25 25.58
CA PRO A 425 6.51 30.05 26.10
C PRO A 425 7.09 28.72 25.62
N VAL A 426 8.39 28.70 25.38
CA VAL A 426 9.16 27.52 24.98
C VAL A 426 10.29 27.28 25.97
N THR A 427 10.72 26.03 26.09
CA THR A 427 11.76 25.58 27.02
C THR A 427 12.78 24.73 26.28
N VAL A 428 13.87 24.35 26.94
CA VAL A 428 14.83 23.37 26.40
C VAL A 428 14.16 22.04 26.05
N ASN A 429 13.07 21.66 26.72
CA ASN A 429 12.34 20.42 26.40
C ASN A 429 11.51 20.52 25.12
N THR A 430 11.29 21.72 24.58
CA THR A 430 10.36 21.95 23.46
C THR A 430 10.76 21.18 22.21
N ILE A 431 12.04 21.22 21.79
CA ILE A 431 12.49 20.49 20.60
C ILE A 431 12.41 18.96 20.78
N PRO A 432 12.93 18.36 21.88
CA PRO A 432 12.73 16.94 22.17
C PRO A 432 11.25 16.53 22.15
N LEU A 433 10.37 17.32 22.77
CA LEU A 433 8.93 17.07 22.80
C LEU A 433 8.27 17.20 21.43
N MET A 434 8.74 18.12 20.58
CA MET A 434 8.28 18.22 19.19
C MET A 434 8.64 16.99 18.38
N LEU A 435 9.86 16.46 18.54
CA LEU A 435 10.30 15.23 17.87
C LEU A 435 9.57 14.01 18.40
N TYR A 436 9.47 13.88 19.73
CA TYR A 436 8.69 12.84 20.38
C TYR A 436 7.23 12.85 19.89
N SER A 437 6.55 14.00 19.95
CA SER A 437 5.15 14.13 19.51
C SER A 437 4.97 13.84 18.03
N GLN A 438 5.98 14.15 17.20
CA GLN A 438 5.97 13.86 15.78
C GLN A 438 6.12 12.35 15.53
N TRP A 439 7.08 11.67 16.15
CA TRP A 439 7.37 10.26 15.89
C TRP A 439 6.44 9.32 16.67
N ALA A 440 6.40 9.42 18.00
CA ALA A 440 5.53 8.60 18.85
C ALA A 440 4.05 8.87 18.51
N GLY A 441 3.68 10.15 18.32
CA GLY A 441 2.33 10.50 17.90
C GLY A 441 1.95 9.93 16.52
N SER A 442 2.90 9.72 15.62
CA SER A 442 2.64 9.08 14.32
C SER A 442 2.37 7.59 14.46
N PHE A 443 3.14 6.88 15.27
CA PHE A 443 2.85 5.47 15.58
C PHE A 443 1.48 5.30 16.24
N VAL A 444 1.14 6.18 17.20
CA VAL A 444 -0.18 6.18 17.84
C VAL A 444 -1.29 6.47 16.83
N LYS A 445 -1.10 7.41 15.89
CA LYS A 445 -2.06 7.70 14.81
C LYS A 445 -2.24 6.50 13.88
N ILE A 446 -1.16 5.87 13.44
CA ILE A 446 -1.19 4.67 12.58
C ILE A 446 -1.97 3.57 13.29
N TYR A 447 -1.65 3.29 14.55
CA TYR A 447 -2.37 2.29 15.34
C TYR A 447 -3.87 2.63 15.47
N ALA A 448 -4.21 3.88 15.79
CA ALA A 448 -5.60 4.34 15.89
C ALA A 448 -6.35 4.23 14.55
N TYR A 449 -5.71 4.52 13.42
CA TYR A 449 -6.30 4.44 12.08
C TYR A 449 -6.77 3.02 11.73
N PHE A 450 -6.00 2.00 12.11
CA PHE A 450 -6.36 0.60 11.87
C PHE A 450 -7.27 0.01 12.96
N HIS A 451 -7.54 0.75 14.04
CA HIS A 451 -8.33 0.30 15.18
C HIS A 451 -9.41 1.33 15.59
N LEU A 452 -10.15 1.86 14.60
CA LEU A 452 -11.18 2.88 14.83
C LEU A 452 -12.28 2.41 15.79
N ASN A 453 -12.54 1.11 15.90
CA ASN A 453 -13.52 0.53 16.84
C ASN A 453 -13.01 0.42 18.29
N LYS A 454 -11.75 0.76 18.59
CA LYS A 454 -11.21 0.74 19.96
C LYS A 454 -11.28 2.13 20.59
N GLN A 455 -12.08 2.27 21.65
CA GLN A 455 -12.03 3.40 22.58
C GLN A 455 -12.22 2.89 24.01
N THR A 456 -11.45 3.46 24.93
CA THR A 456 -11.57 3.23 26.37
C THR A 456 -11.56 4.58 27.07
N TYR A 457 -12.41 4.74 28.08
CA TYR A 457 -12.41 5.90 28.98
C TYR A 457 -12.18 5.42 30.41
N ASN A 458 -11.16 5.99 31.05
CA ASN A 458 -10.81 5.72 32.44
C ASN A 458 -10.85 7.04 33.22
N LYS A 459 -11.69 7.12 34.25
CA LYS A 459 -11.65 8.19 35.27
C LYS A 459 -12.12 7.62 36.62
N SER A 460 -11.35 7.90 37.68
CA SER A 460 -11.65 7.55 39.08
C SER A 460 -12.05 6.08 39.29
N GLY A 461 -11.25 5.14 38.76
CA GLY A 461 -11.47 3.69 38.91
C GLY A 461 -12.52 3.06 37.98
N SER A 462 -13.33 3.85 37.29
CA SER A 462 -14.32 3.35 36.32
C SER A 462 -13.75 3.25 34.90
N THR A 463 -13.96 2.10 34.24
CA THR A 463 -13.53 1.85 32.85
C THR A 463 -14.75 1.64 31.95
N GLN A 464 -14.95 2.52 30.97
CA GLN A 464 -15.96 2.34 29.94
C GLN A 464 -15.29 1.97 28.61
N LYS A 465 -15.83 0.95 27.93
CA LYS A 465 -15.41 0.55 26.59
C LYS A 465 -16.51 0.84 25.58
N LEU A 466 -16.09 1.11 24.35
CA LEU A 466 -16.99 1.36 23.24
C LEU A 466 -17.88 0.15 22.93
N LYS A 467 -19.14 0.41 22.57
CA LYS A 467 -20.14 -0.61 22.23
C LYS A 467 -20.16 -0.88 20.72
N ASN A 468 -19.83 -2.10 20.34
CA ASN A 468 -19.89 -2.58 18.96
C ASN A 468 -21.27 -3.19 18.69
N TYR A 469 -21.93 -2.77 17.60
CA TYR A 469 -23.30 -3.17 17.24
C TYR A 469 -23.36 -4.15 16.07
N GLY A 470 -22.21 -4.59 15.56
CA GLY A 470 -22.12 -5.52 14.44
C GLY A 470 -20.69 -5.98 14.28
N ARG A 471 -20.22 -6.83 15.20
CA ARG A 471 -19.00 -7.60 14.96
C ARG A 471 -19.28 -8.50 13.76
N ILE A 472 -18.38 -8.49 12.78
CA ILE A 472 -18.31 -9.59 11.82
C ILE A 472 -17.95 -10.80 12.68
N ASP A 473 -18.84 -11.79 12.76
CA ASP A 473 -18.66 -12.97 13.58
C ASP A 473 -17.60 -13.88 12.94
N HIS A 474 -16.34 -13.51 13.13
CA HIS A 474 -15.20 -14.21 12.57
C HIS A 474 -14.01 -14.14 13.56
N PRO A 475 -13.38 -15.27 13.91
CA PRO A 475 -12.29 -15.32 14.90
C PRO A 475 -11.10 -14.40 14.57
N TRP A 476 -10.87 -14.14 13.28
CA TRP A 476 -9.75 -13.32 12.80
C TRP A 476 -10.05 -11.82 12.73
N PHE A 477 -11.30 -11.39 12.98
CA PHE A 477 -11.69 -9.99 12.82
C PHE A 477 -10.88 -9.04 13.73
N GLU A 478 -10.55 -9.47 14.96
CA GLU A 478 -9.74 -8.67 15.87
C GLU A 478 -8.26 -8.54 15.44
N TYR A 479 -7.76 -9.53 14.70
CA TYR A 479 -6.40 -9.55 14.15
C TYR A 479 -6.30 -8.83 12.81
N PHE A 480 -7.41 -8.63 12.11
CA PHE A 480 -7.44 -7.99 10.79
C PHE A 480 -6.90 -6.55 10.81
N GLY A 481 -7.20 -5.78 11.86
CA GLY A 481 -6.64 -4.44 12.06
C GLY A 481 -5.11 -4.46 12.19
N VAL A 482 -4.58 -5.40 12.97
CA VAL A 482 -3.13 -5.59 13.16
C VAL A 482 -2.48 -6.03 11.85
N PHE A 483 -3.05 -7.02 11.16
CA PHE A 483 -2.54 -7.50 9.87
C PHE A 483 -2.44 -6.35 8.85
N ARG A 484 -3.52 -5.58 8.66
CA ARG A 484 -3.52 -4.42 7.75
C ARG A 484 -2.50 -3.35 8.13
N MET A 485 -2.34 -3.09 9.42
CA MET A 485 -1.34 -2.15 9.92
C MET A 485 0.08 -2.63 9.59
N LEU A 486 0.39 -3.90 9.85
CA LEU A 486 1.71 -4.48 9.56
C LEU A 486 1.98 -4.50 8.05
N THR A 487 1.00 -4.84 7.22
CA THR A 487 1.13 -4.77 5.76
C THR A 487 1.38 -3.34 5.29
N ALA A 488 0.67 -2.35 5.84
CA ALA A 488 0.87 -0.95 5.49
C ALA A 488 2.24 -0.42 5.95
N LEU A 489 2.72 -0.82 7.14
CA LEU A 489 4.06 -0.51 7.62
C LEU A 489 5.13 -1.13 6.73
N LEU A 490 4.97 -2.41 6.36
CA LEU A 490 5.88 -3.09 5.44
C LEU A 490 5.94 -2.39 4.09
N ALA A 491 4.78 -2.03 3.52
CA ALA A 491 4.70 -1.29 2.27
C ALA A 491 5.35 0.09 2.37
N PHE A 492 5.13 0.81 3.49
CA PHE A 492 5.75 2.10 3.75
C PHE A 492 7.28 2.02 3.81
N TYR A 493 7.83 1.08 4.60
CA TYR A 493 9.28 0.92 4.70
C TYR A 493 9.87 0.42 3.38
N LEU A 494 9.23 -0.53 2.69
CA LEU A 494 9.66 -0.97 1.36
C LEU A 494 9.73 0.21 0.38
N ALA A 495 8.70 1.07 0.35
CA ALA A 495 8.69 2.26 -0.48
C ALA A 495 9.86 3.20 -0.13
N LEU A 496 10.18 3.39 1.15
CA LEU A 496 11.33 4.20 1.58
C LEU A 496 12.67 3.60 1.18
N PHE A 497 12.83 2.29 1.33
CA PHE A 497 14.03 1.56 0.91
C PHE A 497 14.30 1.75 -0.58
N VAL A 498 13.25 1.69 -1.39
CA VAL A 498 13.33 1.90 -2.85
C VAL A 498 13.60 3.35 -3.18
N PHE A 499 12.89 4.28 -2.54
CA PHE A 499 12.98 5.70 -2.81
C PHE A 499 14.31 6.32 -2.37
N SER A 500 14.96 5.73 -1.35
CA SER A 500 16.29 6.13 -0.89
C SER A 500 17.43 5.52 -1.73
N SER A 501 17.12 4.71 -2.75
CA SER A 501 18.08 3.93 -3.52
C SER A 501 18.94 2.96 -2.67
N ALA A 502 18.58 2.75 -1.39
CA ALA A 502 19.26 1.81 -0.49
C ALA A 502 18.96 0.35 -0.87
N THR A 503 17.82 0.13 -1.52
CA THR A 503 17.57 -1.08 -2.29
C THR A 503 17.03 -0.69 -3.65
N THR A 504 17.25 -1.55 -4.63
CA THR A 504 16.44 -1.50 -5.85
C THR A 504 15.23 -2.38 -5.60
N LEU A 505 14.04 -1.99 -6.09
CA LEU A 505 13.01 -3.00 -6.28
C LEU A 505 13.67 -4.15 -7.07
N PRO A 506 13.39 -5.43 -6.73
CA PRO A 506 13.82 -6.53 -7.59
C PRO A 506 13.48 -6.12 -9.01
N ASP A 507 14.49 -6.18 -9.89
CA ASP A 507 14.42 -5.67 -11.25
C ASP A 507 13.01 -5.98 -11.76
N LEU A 508 12.30 -4.95 -12.23
CA LEU A 508 10.91 -5.08 -12.63
C LEU A 508 10.73 -6.30 -13.54
N LYS A 509 11.76 -6.82 -14.22
CA LYS A 509 11.82 -8.17 -14.81
C LYS A 509 11.22 -9.34 -13.99
N PHE A 510 11.17 -9.27 -12.65
CA PHE A 510 10.54 -10.29 -11.80
C PHE A 510 9.00 -10.23 -11.83
N PHE A 511 8.41 -9.05 -12.02
CA PHE A 511 6.96 -8.81 -12.07
C PHE A 511 6.46 -8.25 -13.42
N LYS A 512 7.37 -7.81 -14.28
CA LYS A 512 7.15 -7.20 -15.58
C LYS A 512 7.41 -8.28 -16.63
N LYS A 513 6.31 -8.87 -17.08
CA LYS A 513 6.23 -9.36 -18.45
C LYS A 513 6.69 -8.19 -19.34
N MET A 514 7.90 -8.30 -19.90
CA MET A 514 8.54 -7.27 -20.70
C MET A 514 7.64 -6.83 -21.87
N GLU A 515 7.02 -5.67 -21.76
CA GLU A 515 6.91 -4.77 -22.90
C GLU A 515 8.20 -3.93 -22.93
N GLU A 516 9.26 -4.56 -23.44
CA GLU A 516 10.35 -3.81 -24.05
C GLU A 516 9.82 -3.17 -25.33
N LYS A 517 10.22 -1.92 -25.62
CA LYS A 517 10.07 -1.32 -26.95
C LYS A 517 10.79 -2.23 -27.94
N SER A 518 10.06 -3.16 -28.54
CA SER A 518 10.60 -4.00 -29.60
C SER A 518 10.49 -3.24 -30.91
N THR A 519 11.60 -3.04 -31.60
CA THR A 519 11.58 -2.65 -33.01
C THR A 519 10.76 -3.69 -33.77
N ILE A 520 9.73 -3.26 -34.51
CA ILE A 520 8.89 -4.16 -35.30
C ILE A 520 9.36 -4.10 -36.75
N LEU A 521 9.83 -5.24 -37.26
CA LEU A 521 10.16 -5.43 -38.68
C LEU A 521 9.01 -6.18 -39.34
N TYR A 522 8.42 -5.58 -40.36
CA TYR A 522 7.35 -6.22 -41.13
C TYR A 522 7.96 -7.00 -42.30
N VAL A 523 7.55 -8.26 -42.44
CA VAL A 523 7.95 -9.12 -43.55
C VAL A 523 7.14 -8.73 -44.78
N ASP A 524 7.84 -8.43 -45.88
CA ASP A 524 7.19 -8.06 -47.15
C ASP A 524 6.54 -9.29 -47.81
N LYS A 525 5.20 -9.25 -47.91
CA LYS A 525 4.39 -10.32 -48.51
C LYS A 525 4.68 -10.53 -50.00
N SER A 526 5.17 -9.51 -50.72
CA SER A 526 5.44 -9.59 -52.15
C SER A 526 6.71 -10.39 -52.49
N ASN A 527 7.54 -10.70 -51.48
CA ASN A 527 8.80 -11.38 -51.68
C ASN A 527 8.60 -12.85 -52.08
N LYS A 528 9.06 -13.21 -53.29
CA LYS A 528 8.98 -14.57 -53.83
C LYS A 528 9.85 -15.59 -53.09
N LYS A 529 10.88 -15.15 -52.36
CA LYS A 529 11.79 -15.99 -51.55
C LYS A 529 11.56 -15.74 -50.06
N MET A 530 10.35 -16.05 -49.62
CA MET A 530 9.84 -15.69 -48.30
C MET A 530 10.71 -16.15 -47.12
N ALA A 531 11.11 -17.42 -47.09
CA ALA A 531 11.98 -17.94 -46.02
C ALA A 531 13.34 -17.23 -45.98
N GLN A 532 13.95 -16.97 -47.15
CA GLN A 532 15.20 -16.23 -47.24
C GLN A 532 15.04 -14.80 -46.71
N HIS A 533 13.97 -14.11 -47.10
CA HIS A 533 13.67 -12.77 -46.62
C HIS A 533 13.53 -12.72 -45.09
N ILE A 534 12.79 -13.66 -44.50
CA ILE A 534 12.66 -13.76 -43.03
C ILE A 534 14.02 -14.06 -42.39
N ASN A 535 14.82 -14.95 -42.97
CA ASN A 535 16.16 -15.28 -42.49
C ASN A 535 17.10 -14.06 -42.50
N ASP A 536 17.02 -13.23 -43.53
CA ASP A 536 17.85 -12.03 -43.66
C ASP A 536 17.42 -10.96 -42.65
N LEU A 537 16.12 -10.79 -42.41
CA LEU A 537 15.61 -9.94 -41.32
C LEU A 537 16.07 -10.44 -39.95
N ILE A 538 16.01 -11.76 -39.71
CA ILE A 538 16.50 -12.39 -38.48
C ILE A 538 17.99 -12.09 -38.28
N LYS A 539 18.81 -12.18 -39.33
CA LYS A 539 20.26 -11.93 -39.25
C LYS A 539 20.59 -10.45 -39.03
N ALA A 540 19.86 -9.56 -39.69
CA ALA A 540 20.14 -8.12 -39.72
C ALA A 540 19.58 -7.33 -38.53
N ALA A 541 18.59 -7.86 -37.81
CA ALA A 541 17.93 -7.12 -36.74
C ALA A 541 18.86 -6.79 -35.54
N ASP A 542 18.49 -5.83 -34.69
CA ASP A 542 19.15 -5.66 -33.39
C ASP A 542 18.60 -6.64 -32.34
N ASP A 543 19.19 -6.64 -31.14
CA ASP A 543 18.60 -7.34 -29.98
C ASP A 543 17.19 -6.80 -29.68
N ASN A 544 16.29 -7.68 -29.23
CA ASN A 544 14.90 -7.36 -28.85
C ASN A 544 13.99 -6.90 -30.01
N VAL A 545 14.11 -7.51 -31.19
CA VAL A 545 13.24 -7.25 -32.36
C VAL A 545 11.97 -8.13 -32.36
N THR A 546 10.88 -7.60 -32.94
CA THR A 546 9.70 -8.37 -33.34
C THR A 546 9.61 -8.43 -34.86
N ILE A 547 9.67 -9.61 -35.44
CA ILE A 547 9.44 -9.87 -36.86
C ILE A 547 7.97 -10.24 -37.03
N MET A 548 7.23 -9.36 -37.69
CA MET A 548 5.80 -9.51 -37.94
C MET A 548 5.57 -10.18 -39.30
N LEU A 549 5.04 -11.39 -39.28
CA LEU A 549 4.65 -12.12 -40.49
C LEU A 549 3.40 -11.50 -41.13
N PRO A 550 3.28 -11.53 -42.47
CA PRO A 550 2.16 -10.91 -43.15
C PRO A 550 0.88 -11.73 -42.99
N LYS A 551 -0.27 -11.07 -43.16
CA LYS A 551 -1.58 -11.71 -43.11
C LYS A 551 -1.81 -12.67 -44.29
N GLY A 552 -2.39 -13.83 -44.01
CA GLY A 552 -2.74 -14.87 -44.99
C GLY A 552 -1.65 -15.94 -45.17
N ASN A 553 -1.67 -16.62 -46.32
CA ASN A 553 -0.75 -17.71 -46.61
C ASN A 553 0.65 -17.21 -46.99
N VAL A 554 1.67 -17.85 -46.42
CA VAL A 554 3.08 -17.54 -46.57
C VAL A 554 3.77 -18.85 -46.98
N TYR A 555 4.08 -18.98 -48.27
CA TYR A 555 4.66 -20.20 -48.82
C TYR A 555 6.18 -20.20 -48.67
N ILE A 556 6.73 -21.30 -48.15
CA ILE A 556 8.18 -21.48 -47.99
C ILE A 556 8.65 -22.80 -48.60
N GLU A 557 9.74 -22.75 -49.37
CA GLU A 557 10.41 -23.91 -49.97
C GLU A 557 11.77 -24.20 -49.32
N SER A 558 12.18 -23.37 -48.36
CA SER A 558 13.36 -23.55 -47.52
C SER A 558 13.05 -23.18 -46.06
N PRO A 559 13.86 -23.63 -45.09
CA PRO A 559 13.60 -23.35 -43.68
C PRO A 559 13.74 -21.88 -43.28
N ILE A 560 12.96 -21.50 -42.28
CA ILE A 560 13.21 -20.30 -41.48
C ILE A 560 14.17 -20.66 -40.35
N TYR A 561 15.39 -20.13 -40.39
CA TYR A 561 16.42 -20.33 -39.38
C TYR A 561 16.44 -19.17 -38.39
N ILE A 562 16.17 -19.48 -37.12
CA ILE A 562 16.38 -18.54 -36.01
C ILE A 562 17.72 -18.88 -35.37
N THR A 563 18.75 -18.14 -35.76
CA THR A 563 20.15 -18.33 -35.34
C THR A 563 20.64 -17.25 -34.38
N ARG A 564 19.74 -16.43 -33.82
CA ARG A 564 20.07 -15.37 -32.88
C ARG A 564 19.07 -15.30 -31.73
N SER A 565 19.57 -14.83 -30.58
CA SER A 565 18.82 -14.66 -29.34
C SER A 565 17.96 -13.39 -29.36
N ASN A 566 17.04 -13.26 -28.42
CA ASN A 566 16.25 -12.04 -28.18
C ASN A 566 15.36 -11.60 -29.35
N ILE A 567 14.77 -12.56 -30.08
CA ILE A 567 13.90 -12.28 -31.25
C ILE A 567 12.48 -12.78 -30.98
N LYS A 568 11.47 -12.04 -31.47
CA LYS A 568 10.08 -12.50 -31.53
C LYS A 568 9.65 -12.69 -32.99
N LEU A 569 9.09 -13.85 -33.33
CA LEU A 569 8.41 -14.08 -34.61
C LEU A 569 6.91 -14.15 -34.34
N VAL A 570 6.16 -13.19 -34.86
CA VAL A 570 4.75 -12.99 -34.51
C VAL A 570 3.90 -13.05 -35.78
N GLY A 571 2.82 -13.81 -35.73
CA GLY A 571 1.83 -13.89 -36.80
C GLY A 571 0.80 -12.77 -36.75
N ASN A 572 0.26 -12.44 -37.91
CA ASN A 572 -0.88 -11.52 -38.04
C ASN A 572 -2.01 -12.21 -38.82
N LYS A 573 -2.62 -13.24 -38.22
CA LYS A 573 -3.52 -14.19 -38.91
C LYS A 573 -2.79 -14.84 -40.10
N THR A 574 -1.57 -15.30 -39.82
CA THR A 574 -0.65 -15.89 -40.79
C THR A 574 -0.79 -17.42 -40.81
N THR A 575 -0.71 -18.01 -42.00
CA THR A 575 -0.49 -19.45 -42.18
C THR A 575 0.78 -19.67 -42.99
N ILE A 576 1.82 -20.24 -42.38
CA ILE A 576 3.03 -20.67 -43.09
C ILE A 576 2.75 -22.03 -43.74
N VAL A 577 2.82 -22.11 -45.06
CA VAL A 577 2.68 -23.35 -45.82
C VAL A 577 4.05 -23.76 -46.33
N TYR A 578 4.56 -24.92 -45.91
CA TYR A 578 5.91 -25.35 -46.27
C TYR A 578 5.91 -26.54 -47.23
N SER A 579 6.75 -26.46 -48.27
CA SER A 579 7.01 -27.55 -49.21
C SER A 579 8.52 -27.78 -49.28
N LEU A 580 9.04 -28.56 -48.33
CA LEU A 580 10.47 -28.76 -48.14
C LEU A 580 10.99 -30.03 -48.82
N GLY A 581 12.23 -29.96 -49.33
CA GLY A 581 12.97 -31.10 -49.86
C GLY A 581 13.46 -32.07 -48.77
N SER A 582 14.05 -33.19 -49.20
CA SER A 582 14.48 -34.28 -48.32
C SER A 582 15.65 -33.96 -47.38
N ASN A 583 16.41 -32.91 -47.69
CA ASN A 583 17.60 -32.53 -46.92
C ASN A 583 17.29 -31.58 -45.75
N GLU A 584 16.07 -31.05 -45.70
CA GLU A 584 15.70 -30.05 -44.69
C GLU A 584 15.18 -30.68 -43.41
N GLU A 585 15.66 -30.17 -42.28
CA GLU A 585 15.33 -30.73 -40.97
C GLU A 585 14.02 -30.18 -40.38
N ALA A 586 13.64 -28.94 -40.72
CA ALA A 586 12.42 -28.32 -40.20
C ALA A 586 11.93 -27.13 -41.04
N ALA A 587 10.64 -26.77 -40.91
CA ALA A 587 10.09 -25.53 -41.46
C ALA A 587 10.55 -24.30 -40.68
N ILE A 588 10.53 -24.37 -39.35
CA ILE A 588 11.16 -23.38 -38.46
C ILE A 588 12.21 -24.08 -37.61
N TYR A 589 13.46 -23.62 -37.70
CA TYR A 589 14.59 -24.19 -36.97
C TYR A 589 15.28 -23.14 -36.10
N ILE A 590 15.07 -23.24 -34.78
CA ILE A 590 15.88 -22.53 -33.78
C ILE A 590 17.15 -23.33 -33.54
N LYS A 591 18.29 -22.81 -34.01
CA LYS A 591 19.54 -23.58 -34.11
C LYS A 591 20.68 -22.87 -33.39
N GLY A 592 20.98 -23.34 -32.18
CA GLY A 592 22.25 -23.02 -31.51
C GLY A 592 23.37 -23.97 -31.93
N SER A 593 24.46 -23.95 -31.17
CA SER A 593 25.62 -24.80 -31.45
C SER A 593 26.24 -25.39 -30.19
N LEU A 594 26.84 -26.57 -30.34
CA LEU A 594 27.65 -27.21 -29.31
C LEU A 594 29.07 -26.68 -29.41
N GLY A 595 29.56 -26.06 -28.33
CA GLY A 595 30.88 -25.51 -28.21
C GLY A 595 31.94 -26.53 -27.78
N LYS A 596 33.10 -26.01 -27.37
CA LYS A 596 34.27 -26.82 -26.99
C LYS A 596 34.06 -27.51 -25.63
N LYS A 597 34.79 -28.61 -25.42
CA LYS A 597 34.92 -29.25 -24.11
C LYS A 597 35.72 -28.35 -23.17
N ILE A 598 35.27 -28.21 -21.93
CA ILE A 598 35.90 -27.36 -20.91
C ILE A 598 36.11 -28.11 -19.59
N LYS A 599 36.99 -27.58 -18.75
CA LYS A 599 37.19 -28.07 -17.37
C LYS A 599 36.15 -27.45 -16.44
N LYS A 600 35.78 -28.15 -15.37
CA LYS A 600 34.84 -27.68 -14.34
C LYS A 600 35.24 -26.32 -13.71
N SER A 601 36.54 -26.04 -13.60
CA SER A 601 37.08 -24.77 -13.08
C SER A 601 36.79 -23.56 -13.97
N HIS A 602 36.39 -23.75 -15.23
CA HIS A 602 36.14 -22.68 -16.20
C HIS A 602 34.65 -22.40 -16.44
N LEU A 603 33.77 -22.95 -15.60
CA LEU A 603 32.33 -22.68 -15.68
C LEU A 603 32.04 -21.26 -15.19
N LYS A 604 31.25 -20.51 -15.97
CA LYS A 604 30.79 -19.15 -15.64
C LYS A 604 29.31 -19.19 -15.23
N ALA A 605 28.89 -18.33 -14.31
CA ALA A 605 27.55 -18.36 -13.73
C ALA A 605 26.42 -18.10 -14.76
N ASP A 606 26.68 -17.30 -15.79
CA ASP A 606 25.66 -16.86 -16.77
C ASP A 606 25.79 -17.56 -18.14
N ARG A 607 26.25 -18.82 -18.15
CA ARG A 607 26.36 -19.63 -19.38
C ARG A 607 25.72 -21.00 -19.20
N TYR A 608 25.36 -21.60 -20.34
CA TYR A 608 24.77 -22.94 -20.40
C TYR A 608 25.84 -23.97 -20.74
N TYR A 609 25.87 -25.06 -19.98
CA TYR A 609 26.83 -26.14 -20.17
C TYR A 609 26.12 -27.49 -20.26
N LEU A 610 26.39 -28.22 -21.34
CA LEU A 610 26.01 -29.62 -21.47
C LEU A 610 26.93 -30.44 -20.58
N MET A 611 26.34 -31.12 -19.60
CA MET A 611 27.01 -32.11 -18.78
C MET A 611 26.62 -33.48 -19.31
N ASP A 612 27.60 -34.29 -19.68
CA ASP A 612 27.34 -35.64 -20.18
C ASP A 612 28.37 -36.66 -19.68
N GLU A 613 27.94 -37.91 -19.59
CA GLU A 613 28.77 -39.04 -19.19
C GLU A 613 28.47 -40.29 -20.05
N PRO A 614 29.49 -41.02 -20.55
CA PRO A 614 29.27 -42.23 -21.34
C PRO A 614 28.52 -43.32 -20.56
N ASN A 615 27.60 -44.02 -21.22
CA ASN A 615 26.84 -45.11 -20.58
C ASN A 615 27.79 -46.26 -20.19
N SER A 616 27.92 -46.54 -18.89
CA SER A 616 28.61 -47.73 -18.37
C SER A 616 27.64 -48.89 -18.27
N GLU A 617 28.13 -50.13 -18.38
CA GLU A 617 27.27 -51.31 -18.25
C GLU A 617 26.59 -51.38 -16.88
N GLU A 618 27.31 -51.06 -15.81
CA GLU A 618 26.77 -51.04 -14.45
C GLU A 618 25.57 -50.10 -14.34
N PHE A 619 25.69 -48.89 -14.90
CA PHE A 619 24.60 -47.93 -14.93
C PHE A 619 23.40 -48.41 -15.74
N LEU A 620 23.64 -49.05 -16.89
CA LEU A 620 22.55 -49.58 -17.72
C LEU A 620 21.84 -50.72 -17.01
N ARG A 621 22.59 -51.60 -16.32
CA ARG A 621 22.04 -52.64 -15.45
C ARG A 621 21.20 -52.06 -14.30
N ASP A 622 21.68 -51.02 -13.61
CA ASP A 622 20.93 -50.31 -12.55
C ASP A 622 19.64 -49.68 -13.07
N LEU A 623 19.66 -49.15 -14.30
CA LEU A 623 18.49 -48.63 -14.98
C LEU A 623 17.53 -49.76 -15.44
N GLY A 624 17.96 -51.03 -15.42
CA GLY A 624 17.16 -52.18 -15.84
C GLY A 624 17.26 -52.49 -17.34
N SER A 625 18.45 -52.26 -17.92
CA SER A 625 18.79 -52.59 -19.30
C SER A 625 20.10 -53.37 -19.39
N THR A 626 19.98 -54.65 -19.73
CA THR A 626 21.06 -55.59 -20.01
C THR A 626 21.24 -55.82 -21.52
N VAL A 627 20.17 -55.64 -22.32
CA VAL A 627 20.18 -55.88 -23.77
C VAL A 627 20.60 -54.64 -24.57
N TRP A 628 20.28 -53.43 -24.10
CA TRP A 628 20.73 -52.20 -24.75
C TRP A 628 22.08 -51.78 -24.15
N ASN A 629 23.17 -52.01 -24.88
CA ASN A 629 24.55 -51.76 -24.41
C ASN A 629 25.27 -50.66 -25.21
N LYS A 630 24.52 -49.72 -25.79
CA LYS A 630 25.11 -48.69 -26.64
C LYS A 630 25.82 -47.62 -25.82
N ARG A 631 27.06 -47.30 -26.25
CA ARG A 631 27.81 -46.16 -25.72
C ARG A 631 27.15 -44.81 -26.00
N TYR A 632 26.45 -44.68 -27.15
CA TYR A 632 25.76 -43.47 -27.58
C TYR A 632 24.30 -43.78 -27.96
N PRO A 633 23.38 -42.81 -27.82
CA PRO A 633 23.57 -41.48 -27.24
C PRO A 633 23.86 -41.56 -25.73
N TYR A 634 24.45 -40.49 -25.17
CA TYR A 634 24.67 -40.41 -23.73
C TYR A 634 23.34 -40.11 -23.06
N ILE A 635 22.94 -40.98 -22.14
CA ILE A 635 21.67 -40.85 -21.43
C ILE A 635 21.85 -40.36 -19.98
N ARG A 636 23.10 -40.23 -19.52
CA ARG A 636 23.46 -39.40 -18.38
C ARG A 636 23.82 -38.02 -18.90
N THR A 637 22.80 -37.18 -19.09
CA THR A 637 22.93 -35.85 -19.67
C THR A 637 22.08 -34.85 -18.89
N ASP A 638 22.60 -33.65 -18.67
CA ASP A 638 21.88 -32.50 -18.06
C ASP A 638 22.44 -31.17 -18.59
N ILE A 639 21.73 -30.06 -18.39
CA ILE A 639 22.19 -28.71 -18.70
C ILE A 639 22.36 -27.92 -17.41
N LYS A 640 23.61 -27.53 -17.10
CA LYS A 640 23.90 -26.65 -15.97
C LYS A 640 23.71 -25.19 -16.35
N TYR A 641 22.97 -24.47 -15.52
CA TYR A 641 22.77 -23.02 -15.54
C TYR A 641 22.61 -22.50 -14.11
N ARG A 642 23.50 -21.60 -13.67
CA ARG A 642 23.63 -21.13 -12.26
C ARG A 642 23.77 -22.29 -11.24
N ASP A 643 23.89 -22.00 -9.94
CA ASP A 643 24.13 -22.99 -8.86
C ASP A 643 22.93 -23.93 -8.57
N ASN A 644 22.28 -24.43 -9.62
CA ASN A 644 21.24 -25.44 -9.49
C ASN A 644 21.85 -26.69 -8.86
N LYS A 645 21.27 -27.15 -7.74
CA LYS A 645 21.60 -28.44 -7.12
C LYS A 645 21.13 -29.55 -8.05
N ILE A 646 22.04 -30.08 -8.85
CA ILE A 646 21.81 -31.22 -9.74
C ILE A 646 21.65 -32.48 -8.86
N LYS A 647 20.50 -33.16 -8.97
CA LYS A 647 20.20 -34.40 -8.22
C LYS A 647 20.48 -35.69 -9.00
N THR A 648 21.03 -35.60 -10.22
CA THR A 648 21.32 -36.78 -11.04
C THR A 648 22.59 -37.50 -10.54
N LYS A 649 22.56 -38.84 -10.54
CA LYS A 649 23.70 -39.70 -10.20
C LYS A 649 24.75 -39.67 -11.32
N PHE A 650 25.44 -38.56 -11.47
CA PHE A 650 26.68 -38.52 -12.26
C PHE A 650 27.84 -39.14 -11.44
N SER A 651 28.76 -39.82 -12.10
CA SER A 651 30.02 -40.24 -11.45
C SER A 651 31.02 -39.08 -11.34
N LYS A 652 32.27 -39.37 -10.92
CA LYS A 652 33.36 -38.37 -10.93
C LYS A 652 33.81 -37.96 -12.35
N ASN A 653 33.42 -38.69 -13.40
CA ASN A 653 33.95 -38.55 -14.77
C ASN A 653 33.06 -37.71 -15.70
N ILE A 654 32.54 -36.58 -15.22
CA ILE A 654 31.64 -35.70 -15.99
C ILE A 654 32.41 -34.91 -17.06
N ARG A 655 31.89 -34.87 -18.28
CA ARG A 655 32.37 -33.96 -19.32
C ARG A 655 31.48 -32.73 -19.37
N TYR A 656 32.11 -31.56 -19.47
CA TYR A 656 31.43 -30.28 -19.64
C TYR A 656 31.70 -29.76 -21.04
N ARG A 657 30.65 -29.38 -21.76
CA ARG A 657 30.75 -28.67 -23.05
C ARG A 657 29.94 -27.41 -22.97
N GLU A 658 30.50 -26.31 -23.43
CA GLU A 658 29.73 -25.07 -23.57
C GLU A 658 28.66 -25.22 -24.64
N ILE A 659 27.47 -24.68 -24.39
CA ILE A 659 26.40 -24.58 -25.38
C ILE A 659 26.28 -23.11 -25.75
N ASN A 660 26.50 -22.80 -27.04
CA ASN A 660 26.20 -21.47 -27.56
C ASN A 660 24.70 -21.42 -27.82
N THR A 661 23.94 -21.10 -26.77
CA THR A 661 22.48 -21.18 -26.82
C THR A 661 21.87 -20.02 -27.59
N ILE A 662 20.95 -20.34 -28.49
CA ILE A 662 19.95 -19.36 -28.90
C ILE A 662 18.95 -19.21 -27.78
N SER A 663 18.81 -17.99 -27.27
CA SER A 663 18.10 -17.71 -26.03
C SER A 663 17.03 -16.64 -26.17
N ASN A 664 16.00 -16.67 -25.35
CA ASN A 664 14.96 -15.63 -25.29
C ASN A 664 14.22 -15.40 -26.63
N VAL A 665 13.97 -16.46 -27.39
CA VAL A 665 13.17 -16.40 -28.61
C VAL A 665 11.70 -16.64 -28.30
N THR A 666 10.80 -15.86 -28.90
CA THR A 666 9.35 -16.10 -28.84
C THR A 666 8.81 -16.35 -30.25
N ILE A 667 8.04 -17.41 -30.44
CA ILE A 667 7.25 -17.63 -31.66
C ILE A 667 5.76 -17.71 -31.27
N LYS A 668 4.91 -16.89 -31.89
CA LYS A 668 3.49 -16.85 -31.51
C LYS A 668 2.51 -16.37 -32.57
N ASP A 669 1.24 -16.70 -32.40
CA ASP A 669 0.08 -16.16 -33.13
C ASP A 669 -0.01 -16.54 -34.63
N PHE A 670 0.45 -17.73 -35.03
CA PHE A 670 0.32 -18.21 -36.42
C PHE A 670 0.09 -19.72 -36.54
N THR A 671 -0.34 -20.12 -37.73
CA THR A 671 -0.49 -21.53 -38.13
C THR A 671 0.68 -21.97 -39.00
N ILE A 672 1.12 -23.23 -38.86
CA ILE A 672 2.08 -23.89 -39.75
C ILE A 672 1.38 -25.08 -40.40
N ARG A 673 1.50 -25.24 -41.72
CA ARG A 673 0.91 -26.34 -42.47
C ARG A 673 1.93 -26.95 -43.42
N GLY A 674 2.08 -28.27 -43.39
CA GLY A 674 2.82 -28.96 -44.45
C GLY A 674 1.99 -29.01 -45.73
N ASP A 675 2.62 -28.75 -46.87
CA ASP A 675 1.98 -28.90 -48.19
C ASP A 675 1.84 -30.39 -48.54
N ILE A 676 0.79 -31.02 -48.01
CA ILE A 676 0.41 -32.42 -48.23
C ILE A 676 -0.86 -32.44 -49.07
N LYS A 677 -0.89 -33.27 -50.11
CA LYS A 677 -2.02 -33.39 -51.06
C LYS A 677 -2.96 -34.57 -50.75
N THR A 678 -2.97 -35.07 -49.52
CA THR A 678 -3.74 -36.26 -49.12
C THR A 678 -4.25 -36.11 -47.69
N ASP A 679 -5.53 -36.44 -47.48
CA ASP A 679 -6.21 -36.44 -46.19
C ASP A 679 -6.10 -37.80 -45.47
N GLU A 680 -5.35 -38.76 -46.03
CA GLU A 680 -5.29 -40.16 -45.56
C GLU A 680 -4.22 -40.42 -44.48
N TYR A 681 -3.99 -39.50 -43.56
CA TYR A 681 -3.03 -39.71 -42.45
C TYR A 681 -3.69 -40.06 -41.11
N SER A 682 -5.01 -39.90 -40.96
CA SER A 682 -5.75 -40.32 -39.77
C SER A 682 -5.60 -41.84 -39.56
N ASN A 683 -5.16 -42.25 -38.36
CA ASN A 683 -4.97 -43.66 -37.98
C ASN A 683 -3.92 -44.48 -38.80
N VAL A 684 -3.11 -43.84 -39.65
CA VAL A 684 -2.06 -44.51 -40.44
C VAL A 684 -0.68 -44.45 -39.77
N TYR A 685 -0.26 -45.52 -39.09
CA TYR A 685 1.08 -45.61 -38.44
C TYR A 685 2.17 -46.19 -39.35
N LYS A 686 2.28 -45.65 -40.55
CA LYS A 686 3.32 -45.96 -41.55
C LYS A 686 4.03 -44.66 -41.96
N ASN A 687 5.14 -44.79 -42.67
CA ASN A 687 5.80 -43.63 -43.30
C ASN A 687 5.25 -43.50 -44.72
N LEU A 688 4.32 -42.56 -44.94
CA LEU A 688 3.66 -42.38 -46.24
C LEU A 688 4.59 -41.74 -47.27
N ASN A 689 5.52 -40.87 -46.84
CA ASN A 689 6.52 -40.30 -47.73
C ASN A 689 7.87 -40.16 -47.02
N LYS A 690 8.76 -41.12 -47.29
CA LYS A 690 10.08 -41.18 -46.66
C LYS A 690 11.00 -40.02 -47.07
N ASN A 691 10.71 -39.31 -48.16
CA ASN A 691 11.51 -38.21 -48.67
C ASN A 691 11.09 -36.85 -48.07
N ARG A 692 9.99 -36.81 -47.30
CA ARG A 692 9.50 -35.59 -46.63
C ARG A 692 9.50 -35.80 -45.12
N ARG A 693 10.58 -35.44 -44.44
CA ARG A 693 10.78 -35.75 -43.00
C ARG A 693 11.01 -34.55 -42.09
N ALA A 694 10.91 -33.34 -42.62
CA ALA A 694 11.10 -32.13 -41.84
C ALA A 694 10.12 -32.06 -40.65
N SER A 695 10.57 -31.54 -39.52
CA SER A 695 9.69 -31.15 -38.41
C SER A 695 9.00 -29.82 -38.74
N SER A 696 7.78 -29.59 -38.26
CA SER A 696 7.16 -28.27 -38.40
C SER A 696 7.93 -27.22 -37.58
N ILE A 697 8.32 -27.55 -36.35
CA ILE A 697 9.24 -26.75 -35.53
C ILE A 697 10.33 -27.64 -34.95
N LYS A 698 11.59 -27.24 -35.08
CA LYS A 698 12.74 -27.87 -34.42
C LYS A 698 13.55 -26.88 -33.61
N ILE A 699 13.93 -27.28 -32.40
CA ILE A 699 14.70 -26.46 -31.47
C ILE A 699 15.86 -27.29 -30.94
N LYS A 700 17.08 -26.81 -31.19
CA LYS A 700 18.29 -27.51 -30.76
C LYS A 700 19.33 -26.54 -30.19
N TYR A 701 19.92 -26.92 -29.05
CA TYR A 701 20.93 -26.12 -28.34
C TYR A 701 20.41 -24.72 -28.02
N ALA A 702 19.27 -24.64 -27.33
CA ALA A 702 18.56 -23.39 -27.08
C ALA A 702 18.07 -23.28 -25.63
N ALA A 703 17.82 -22.06 -25.16
CA ALA A 703 17.33 -21.82 -23.82
C ALA A 703 16.23 -20.75 -23.77
N ASN A 704 15.34 -20.81 -22.78
CA ASN A 704 14.31 -19.79 -22.55
C ASN A 704 13.45 -19.46 -23.78
N ILE A 705 13.07 -20.49 -24.55
CA ILE A 705 12.24 -20.35 -25.75
C ILE A 705 10.77 -20.34 -25.36
N LYS A 706 9.97 -19.44 -25.97
CA LYS A 706 8.52 -19.37 -25.79
C LYS A 706 7.81 -19.71 -27.10
N ILE A 707 6.87 -20.65 -27.05
CA ILE A 707 5.96 -21.01 -28.14
C ILE A 707 4.55 -20.77 -27.60
N GLU A 708 3.82 -19.80 -28.15
CA GLU A 708 2.49 -19.41 -27.65
C GLU A 708 1.50 -19.34 -28.81
N ASP A 709 0.30 -19.89 -28.69
CA ASP A 709 -0.78 -19.72 -29.69
C ASP A 709 -0.37 -20.17 -31.10
N ILE A 710 0.18 -21.40 -31.19
CA ILE A 710 0.61 -22.00 -32.45
C ILE A 710 -0.29 -23.19 -32.80
N ASN A 711 -0.77 -23.19 -34.04
CA ASN A 711 -1.49 -24.32 -34.62
C ASN A 711 -0.62 -24.99 -35.69
N ILE A 712 -0.52 -26.31 -35.69
CA ILE A 712 0.21 -27.07 -36.70
C ILE A 712 -0.73 -28.07 -37.35
N PHE A 713 -0.73 -28.10 -38.68
CA PHE A 713 -1.44 -29.10 -39.46
C PHE A 713 -0.46 -29.82 -40.38
N ASP A 714 -0.72 -31.09 -40.64
CA ASP A 714 -0.14 -31.80 -41.78
C ASP A 714 1.40 -31.88 -41.70
N SER A 715 1.93 -32.22 -40.53
CA SER A 715 3.39 -32.24 -40.32
C SER A 715 4.06 -33.32 -41.18
N TYR A 716 5.23 -33.03 -41.77
CA TYR A 716 5.96 -34.06 -42.52
C TYR A 716 6.51 -35.18 -41.62
N SER A 717 7.02 -34.85 -40.43
CA SER A 717 7.38 -35.84 -39.41
C SER A 717 6.92 -35.41 -38.02
N HIS A 718 7.64 -34.50 -37.36
CA HIS A 718 7.31 -34.05 -36.01
C HIS A 718 6.56 -32.73 -36.03
N ALA A 719 5.55 -32.58 -35.17
CA ALA A 719 4.93 -31.28 -34.96
C ALA A 719 5.91 -30.33 -34.23
N LEU A 720 6.53 -30.84 -33.16
CA LEU A 720 7.58 -30.16 -32.41
C LEU A 720 8.73 -31.14 -32.11
N ASP A 721 9.97 -30.75 -32.39
CA ASP A 721 11.18 -31.52 -32.09
C ASP A 721 12.13 -30.71 -31.20
N LEU A 722 12.13 -31.00 -29.91
CA LEU A 722 13.04 -30.41 -28.92
C LEU A 722 14.22 -31.35 -28.69
N ASP A 723 15.45 -30.82 -28.78
CA ASP A 723 16.67 -31.57 -28.49
C ASP A 723 17.73 -30.71 -27.81
N THR A 724 18.11 -31.06 -26.57
CA THR A 724 19.16 -30.36 -25.80
C THR A 724 18.79 -28.90 -25.57
N VAL A 725 17.72 -28.71 -24.81
CA VAL A 725 17.13 -27.39 -24.54
C VAL A 725 16.83 -27.20 -23.05
N TYR A 726 16.82 -25.95 -22.60
CA TYR A 726 16.59 -25.60 -21.19
C TYR A 726 15.53 -24.51 -21.04
N GLY A 727 14.57 -24.67 -20.14
CA GLY A 727 13.61 -23.60 -19.81
C GLY A 727 12.66 -23.23 -20.94
N VAL A 728 12.29 -24.18 -21.80
CA VAL A 728 11.31 -23.95 -22.87
C VAL A 728 9.90 -23.84 -22.27
N LYS A 729 9.08 -22.92 -22.79
CA LYS A 729 7.68 -22.73 -22.40
C LYS A 729 6.80 -22.85 -23.62
N VAL A 730 5.94 -23.86 -23.65
CA VAL A 730 4.95 -24.07 -24.72
C VAL A 730 3.56 -23.86 -24.13
N ARG A 731 2.76 -22.97 -24.71
CA ARG A 731 1.42 -22.62 -24.22
C ARG A 731 0.43 -22.55 -25.36
N ARG A 732 -0.78 -23.12 -25.17
CA ARG A 732 -1.87 -23.08 -26.16
C ARG A 732 -1.36 -23.52 -27.53
N PHE A 733 -0.91 -24.77 -27.59
CA PHE A 733 -0.36 -25.37 -28.79
C PHE A 733 -1.30 -26.45 -29.29
N TYR A 734 -1.68 -26.35 -30.56
CA TYR A 734 -2.51 -27.34 -31.23
C TYR A 734 -1.70 -27.99 -32.36
N ALA A 735 -1.74 -29.30 -32.47
CA ALA A 735 -1.23 -29.99 -33.65
C ALA A 735 -2.15 -31.12 -34.08
N ASP A 736 -2.42 -31.19 -35.38
CA ASP A 736 -3.21 -32.26 -35.98
C ASP A 736 -2.52 -32.80 -37.24
N GLY A 737 -2.30 -34.11 -37.26
CA GLY A 737 -1.82 -34.82 -38.43
C GLY A 737 -0.30 -34.85 -38.61
N SER A 738 0.19 -36.02 -39.01
CA SER A 738 1.56 -36.22 -39.47
C SER A 738 1.63 -37.26 -40.58
N LEU A 739 2.35 -36.93 -41.66
CA LEU A 739 2.55 -37.77 -42.84
C LEU A 739 3.33 -39.05 -42.54
N ASN A 740 4.29 -38.96 -41.62
CA ASN A 740 5.17 -40.08 -41.29
C ASN A 740 5.02 -40.44 -39.83
N LYS A 741 4.37 -41.58 -39.58
CA LYS A 741 4.14 -42.17 -38.25
C LYS A 741 4.70 -43.59 -38.14
N GLY A 742 5.58 -43.99 -39.05
CA GLY A 742 6.14 -45.35 -39.13
C GLY A 742 7.47 -45.52 -38.39
N LYS A 743 8.17 -46.63 -38.69
CA LYS A 743 9.50 -46.95 -38.14
C LYS A 743 10.50 -45.80 -38.32
N GLY A 744 11.46 -45.68 -37.42
CA GLY A 744 12.49 -44.63 -37.44
C GLY A 744 12.21 -43.43 -36.54
N GLY A 745 11.13 -43.48 -35.74
CA GLY A 745 10.83 -42.47 -34.72
C GLY A 745 10.26 -41.18 -35.31
N ASN A 746 9.21 -41.29 -36.14
CA ASN A 746 8.53 -40.14 -36.77
C ASN A 746 7.14 -39.94 -36.17
N GLY A 747 6.58 -38.75 -36.35
CA GLY A 747 5.18 -38.49 -36.00
C GLY A 747 4.98 -37.93 -34.59
N TYR A 748 6.01 -37.38 -33.97
CA TYR A 748 5.95 -37.07 -32.53
C TYR A 748 5.72 -35.58 -32.24
N PHE A 749 5.11 -35.30 -31.09
CA PHE A 749 5.48 -34.15 -30.27
C PHE A 749 6.65 -34.60 -29.38
N LYS A 750 7.88 -34.24 -29.79
CA LYS A 750 9.11 -34.86 -29.30
C LYS A 750 9.82 -33.97 -28.28
N VAL A 751 9.93 -34.49 -27.07
CA VAL A 751 10.64 -33.87 -25.94
C VAL A 751 11.87 -34.71 -25.63
N SER A 752 13.01 -34.36 -26.24
CA SER A 752 14.29 -35.05 -26.09
C SER A 752 15.31 -34.16 -25.40
N ARG A 753 16.08 -34.67 -24.42
CA ARG A 753 17.09 -33.90 -23.66
C ARG A 753 16.60 -32.50 -23.30
N THR A 754 15.39 -32.42 -22.79
CA THR A 754 14.71 -31.17 -22.43
C THR A 754 14.69 -31.04 -20.92
N PHE A 755 15.11 -29.90 -20.40
CA PHE A 755 15.29 -29.70 -18.96
C PHE A 755 14.52 -28.47 -18.47
N HIS A 756 13.91 -28.58 -17.29
CA HIS A 756 13.26 -27.45 -16.59
C HIS A 756 12.24 -26.67 -17.46
N SER A 757 11.50 -27.37 -18.31
CA SER A 757 10.57 -26.77 -19.28
C SER A 757 9.11 -26.96 -18.87
N SER A 758 8.20 -26.13 -19.39
CA SER A 758 6.77 -26.19 -19.09
C SER A 758 5.91 -26.24 -20.35
N PHE A 759 4.87 -27.07 -20.32
CA PHE A 759 3.93 -27.29 -21.40
C PHE A 759 2.51 -27.14 -20.86
N GLU A 760 1.76 -26.15 -21.32
CA GLU A 760 0.45 -25.80 -20.77
C GLU A 760 -0.61 -25.66 -21.87
N GLY A 761 -1.74 -26.37 -21.75
CA GLY A 761 -2.82 -26.29 -22.74
C GLY A 761 -2.38 -26.81 -24.10
N ILE A 762 -1.88 -28.04 -24.14
CA ILE A 762 -1.41 -28.70 -25.38
C ILE A 762 -2.51 -29.62 -25.87
N THR A 763 -2.91 -29.49 -27.14
CA THR A 763 -3.87 -30.39 -27.78
C THR A 763 -3.23 -31.04 -28.99
N LEU A 764 -3.14 -32.37 -28.99
CA LEU A 764 -2.52 -33.13 -30.07
C LEU A 764 -3.53 -34.11 -30.63
N SER A 765 -3.67 -34.13 -31.96
CA SER A 765 -4.50 -35.09 -32.67
C SER A 765 -3.74 -35.78 -33.80
N ASN A 766 -4.06 -37.05 -34.03
CA ASN A 766 -3.55 -37.84 -35.15
C ASN A 766 -2.02 -37.88 -35.30
N LEU A 767 -1.29 -37.66 -34.21
CA LEU A 767 0.15 -37.86 -34.13
C LEU A 767 0.43 -39.32 -33.73
N ARG A 768 1.70 -39.71 -33.79
CA ARG A 768 2.11 -41.02 -33.28
C ARG A 768 2.22 -41.01 -31.77
N HIS A 769 3.02 -40.11 -31.19
CA HIS A 769 3.26 -40.05 -29.75
C HIS A 769 3.47 -38.61 -29.29
N LEU A 770 3.02 -38.26 -28.08
CA LEU A 770 3.73 -37.29 -27.24
C LEU A 770 4.89 -38.04 -26.59
N ALA A 771 6.10 -37.89 -27.13
CA ALA A 771 7.26 -38.68 -26.73
C ALA A 771 8.18 -37.89 -25.79
N ILE A 772 8.28 -38.32 -24.52
CA ILE A 772 9.28 -37.83 -23.56
C ILE A 772 10.44 -38.84 -23.54
N GLN A 773 11.65 -38.39 -23.89
CA GLN A 773 12.76 -39.31 -24.13
C GLN A 773 14.14 -38.70 -23.87
N TRP A 774 15.17 -39.55 -23.87
CA TRP A 774 16.59 -39.20 -23.83
C TRP A 774 16.94 -38.18 -22.74
N SER A 775 17.00 -38.62 -21.49
CA SER A 775 17.39 -37.83 -20.30
C SER A 775 16.50 -36.63 -19.97
N SER A 776 15.41 -36.39 -20.68
CA SER A 776 14.53 -35.25 -20.39
C SER A 776 14.07 -35.31 -18.93
N ALA A 777 14.19 -34.18 -18.23
CA ALA A 777 13.96 -34.13 -16.79
C ALA A 777 13.46 -32.79 -16.28
N TYR A 778 12.76 -32.83 -15.13
CA TYR A 778 12.23 -31.65 -14.45
C TYR A 778 11.27 -30.82 -15.30
N ASN A 779 10.57 -31.46 -16.25
CA ASN A 779 9.58 -30.80 -17.07
C ASN A 779 8.18 -30.95 -16.47
N VAL A 780 7.34 -29.93 -16.67
CA VAL A 780 5.95 -29.92 -16.19
C VAL A 780 5.01 -29.80 -17.38
N PHE A 781 4.09 -30.74 -17.49
CA PHE A 781 3.00 -30.75 -18.46
C PHE A 781 1.69 -30.59 -17.71
N ASN A 782 0.84 -29.65 -18.13
CA ASN A 782 -0.41 -29.35 -17.46
C ASN A 782 -1.52 -29.01 -18.46
N GLY A 783 -2.67 -29.68 -18.37
CA GLY A 783 -3.78 -29.46 -19.30
C GLY A 783 -3.42 -29.96 -20.69
N ILE A 784 -3.24 -31.28 -20.82
CA ILE A 784 -2.83 -31.95 -22.06
C ILE A 784 -4.02 -32.74 -22.59
N ASN A 785 -4.45 -32.47 -23.82
CA ASN A 785 -5.53 -33.22 -24.48
C ASN A 785 -4.94 -34.02 -25.64
N LEU A 786 -5.07 -35.34 -25.59
CA LEU A 786 -4.53 -36.23 -26.61
C LEU A 786 -5.67 -36.99 -27.30
N PHE A 787 -5.81 -36.75 -28.61
CA PHE A 787 -6.80 -37.37 -29.48
C PHE A 787 -6.08 -38.30 -30.47
N ASN A 788 -6.40 -39.60 -30.50
CA ASN A 788 -5.68 -40.60 -31.33
C ASN A 788 -4.14 -40.53 -31.22
N THR A 789 -3.64 -40.15 -30.05
CA THR A 789 -2.23 -39.94 -29.72
C THR A 789 -2.02 -40.40 -28.29
N ASP A 790 -0.95 -41.14 -28.00
CA ASP A 790 -0.58 -41.56 -26.64
C ASP A 790 0.46 -40.65 -25.98
N LEU A 791 0.55 -40.76 -24.65
CA LEU A 791 1.70 -40.30 -23.88
C LEU A 791 2.74 -41.43 -23.81
N ASN A 792 3.91 -41.20 -24.40
CA ASN A 792 4.96 -42.21 -24.52
C ASN A 792 6.23 -41.79 -23.77
N PHE A 793 6.53 -42.46 -22.67
CA PHE A 793 7.85 -42.43 -22.05
C PHE A 793 8.77 -43.37 -22.84
N HIS A 794 9.37 -42.82 -23.89
CA HIS A 794 10.06 -43.57 -24.94
C HIS A 794 11.45 -44.07 -24.54
N GLY A 795 11.79 -43.98 -23.26
CA GLY A 795 13.03 -44.45 -22.70
C GLY A 795 14.19 -43.46 -22.81
N GLY A 796 15.37 -43.95 -22.46
CA GLY A 796 16.59 -43.15 -22.39
C GLY A 796 16.77 -42.45 -21.05
N GLY A 797 16.28 -43.03 -19.96
CA GLY A 797 16.57 -42.56 -18.60
C GLY A 797 15.94 -41.20 -18.26
N THR A 798 14.74 -40.90 -18.77
CA THR A 798 13.99 -39.71 -18.35
C THR A 798 13.59 -39.82 -16.88
N HIS A 799 13.45 -38.68 -16.20
CA HIS A 799 13.21 -38.66 -14.75
C HIS A 799 12.61 -37.34 -14.26
N HIS A 800 11.87 -37.38 -13.16
CA HIS A 800 11.30 -36.19 -12.49
C HIS A 800 10.47 -35.29 -13.42
N ASN A 801 9.89 -35.84 -14.49
CA ASN A 801 8.89 -35.14 -15.27
C ASN A 801 7.52 -35.33 -14.61
N VAL A 802 6.69 -34.31 -14.67
CA VAL A 802 5.36 -34.32 -14.07
C VAL A 802 4.33 -33.97 -15.13
N VAL A 803 3.38 -34.87 -15.37
CA VAL A 803 2.25 -34.67 -16.27
C VAL A 803 0.97 -34.63 -15.41
N LYS A 804 0.23 -33.53 -15.48
CA LYS A 804 -1.01 -33.31 -14.71
C LYS A 804 -2.14 -32.90 -15.63
N ASN A 805 -3.38 -33.17 -15.21
CA ASN A 805 -4.59 -32.77 -15.91
C ASN A 805 -4.53 -33.19 -17.38
N ILE A 806 -4.42 -34.49 -17.61
CA ILE A 806 -4.31 -35.08 -18.95
C ILE A 806 -5.63 -35.75 -19.33
N THR A 807 -6.13 -35.46 -20.53
CA THR A 807 -7.33 -36.05 -21.10
C THR A 807 -6.95 -36.90 -22.31
N PHE A 808 -7.45 -38.13 -22.34
CA PHE A 808 -7.30 -39.03 -23.47
C PHE A 808 -8.63 -39.26 -24.17
N ASP A 809 -8.61 -39.18 -25.49
CA ASP A 809 -9.68 -39.66 -26.37
C ASP A 809 -9.01 -40.47 -27.48
N VAL A 810 -8.76 -41.75 -27.15
CA VAL A 810 -8.01 -42.68 -28.00
C VAL A 810 -8.91 -43.87 -28.27
N ASP A 811 -9.37 -44.03 -29.52
CA ASP A 811 -10.03 -45.27 -29.92
C ASP A 811 -8.97 -46.38 -30.04
N LYS A 812 -9.06 -47.40 -29.18
CA LYS A 812 -8.17 -48.56 -29.18
C LYS A 812 -8.21 -49.38 -30.47
N LYS A 813 -9.25 -49.24 -31.30
CA LYS A 813 -9.30 -49.85 -32.64
C LYS A 813 -8.30 -49.21 -33.59
N ASP A 814 -8.01 -47.93 -33.36
CA ASP A 814 -7.34 -47.03 -34.30
C ASP A 814 -5.97 -46.54 -33.81
N HIS A 815 -5.57 -46.84 -32.57
CA HIS A 815 -4.25 -46.51 -32.03
C HIS A 815 -3.57 -47.73 -31.39
N LYS A 816 -2.34 -48.04 -31.85
CA LYS A 816 -1.65 -49.30 -31.49
C LYS A 816 -1.08 -49.35 -30.07
N TRP A 817 -0.92 -48.20 -29.42
CA TRP A 817 -0.35 -48.10 -28.08
C TRP A 817 -1.44 -47.78 -27.06
N GLY A 818 -1.19 -48.11 -25.78
CA GLY A 818 -2.08 -47.66 -24.71
C GLY A 818 -1.98 -46.15 -24.50
N GLU A 819 -2.98 -45.58 -23.81
CA GLU A 819 -3.03 -44.15 -23.43
C GLU A 819 -1.69 -43.65 -22.87
N ILE A 820 -1.08 -44.45 -21.98
CA ILE A 820 0.24 -44.20 -21.43
C ILE A 820 1.12 -45.42 -21.69
N TYR A 821 2.25 -45.22 -22.37
CA TYR A 821 3.25 -46.26 -22.62
C TYR A 821 4.55 -45.93 -21.90
N GLN A 822 5.07 -46.91 -21.17
CA GLN A 822 6.41 -46.86 -20.56
C GLN A 822 7.31 -47.90 -21.21
N THR A 823 8.53 -47.50 -21.53
CA THR A 823 9.51 -48.41 -22.13
C THR A 823 9.84 -49.55 -21.15
N PRO A 824 9.64 -50.82 -21.54
CA PRO A 824 9.86 -51.95 -20.65
C PRO A 824 11.35 -52.19 -20.40
N HIS A 825 11.63 -52.98 -19.35
CA HIS A 825 12.95 -53.55 -19.12
C HIS A 825 13.45 -54.28 -20.37
N ASP A 826 14.75 -54.15 -20.67
CA ASP A 826 15.41 -54.80 -21.80
C ASP A 826 14.86 -54.52 -23.20
N ALA A 827 14.16 -53.39 -23.37
CA ALA A 827 13.77 -52.91 -24.68
C ALA A 827 15.00 -52.71 -25.61
N LYS A 828 14.95 -53.30 -26.81
CA LYS A 828 16.07 -53.27 -27.78
C LYS A 828 16.33 -51.87 -28.37
N TRP A 829 15.38 -50.95 -28.29
CA TRP A 829 15.46 -49.63 -28.93
C TRP A 829 15.99 -48.53 -27.99
N ALA A 830 15.65 -48.57 -26.71
CA ALA A 830 16.09 -47.64 -25.69
C ALA A 830 16.05 -48.31 -24.31
N PRO A 831 16.92 -47.92 -23.36
CA PRO A 831 16.80 -48.36 -21.98
C PRO A 831 15.56 -47.72 -21.32
N PRO A 832 15.00 -48.31 -20.26
CA PRO A 832 13.80 -47.78 -19.62
C PRO A 832 14.08 -46.46 -18.89
N ASP A 833 13.01 -45.84 -18.39
CA ASP A 833 13.05 -44.59 -17.65
C ASP A 833 13.14 -44.80 -16.14
N TYR A 834 13.53 -43.77 -15.39
CA TYR A 834 13.49 -43.84 -13.93
C TYR A 834 12.04 -43.79 -13.42
N LYS A 835 11.80 -44.40 -12.26
CA LYS A 835 10.49 -44.41 -11.58
C LYS A 835 10.00 -43.04 -11.08
N THR A 836 10.76 -41.96 -11.28
CA THR A 836 10.45 -40.63 -10.76
C THR A 836 9.61 -39.76 -11.70
N ASN A 837 9.25 -40.27 -12.87
CA ASN A 837 8.25 -39.62 -13.71
C ASN A 837 6.86 -39.86 -13.12
N ILE A 838 6.05 -38.80 -13.06
CA ILE A 838 4.72 -38.82 -12.46
C ILE A 838 3.69 -38.44 -13.52
N VAL A 839 2.60 -39.19 -13.58
CA VAL A 839 1.38 -38.84 -14.30
C VAL A 839 0.23 -38.88 -13.31
N GLU A 840 -0.48 -37.77 -13.16
CA GLU A 840 -1.60 -37.61 -12.22
C GLU A 840 -2.76 -36.84 -12.87
N ASP A 841 -3.94 -36.93 -12.25
CA ASP A 841 -5.17 -36.29 -12.73
C ASP A 841 -5.52 -36.63 -14.20
N ILE A 842 -5.76 -37.93 -14.43
CA ILE A 842 -6.10 -38.49 -15.74
C ILE A 842 -7.62 -38.47 -15.94
N PHE A 843 -8.08 -37.85 -17.02
CA PHE A 843 -9.47 -37.78 -17.45
C PHE A 843 -9.68 -38.58 -18.74
N ARG A 844 -10.88 -39.14 -18.91
CA ARG A 844 -11.31 -39.91 -20.07
C ARG A 844 -12.65 -39.40 -20.58
#